data_AF-A0A076N8F7-F1
#
_entry.id   AF-A0A076N8F7-F1
#
_cell.length_a   1.000
_cell.length_b   1.000
_cell.length_c   1.000
_cell.angle_alpha   90.00
_cell.angle_beta   90.00
_cell.angle_gamma   90.00
#
_symmetry.space_group_name_H-M   'P 1'
#
loop_
_entity.id
_entity.type
_entity.pdbx_description
1 polymer ?
#
loop_
_entity_poly.entity_id
_entity_poly.type
_entity_poly.pdbx_seq_one_letter_code
_entity_poly.pdbx_strand_id
1 'polypeptide(L)'
;MMAFPTDPLDVRTELFLSGNWIDVSGDVMVAQGVQISKPRANESSKLATAAQCRFRLRNDNQQYDPDYAGSPYYGVLGRNTPVRVGVRTARSTFSRTNANGWAQTDTGQTWLHAWNGGNGLPDFPENGGKGHHILTGAGQYRMSWLAGFQQRDVDIAATVHVPVTTVTGANLEPLNLLMRFADLGNYIMLRALVSPTGEYRIGVRYVKAGAETNLLTDLGTGITLAPTTQDVRMRVLLEGQQVRFKAWVAGTPEPYDWLGYVQSEAMPQAAGSVGIRSGVAGGNTNVPVTFDYDDLDVRSPRFFGEIASITPRNDRSDHNRWADVEAAGVFRRLQQGATPVLSTLKRAYLQAETNAPVAYWPCEDGREATSAASAIDGVDPMQITQGKINFASNGEFACSADMLALNNGTLWGVVPSYPSGAGMVRFLVSFPATGLADGEALATIHTSGDISRWRLTWHTGGALKLMWFDRAVVYVGDSGAIGFNMVDKNVLLQIDLSQQGGNIRWRIATLEPGAGVGLTGGPGTVNGRTLGRVTDVYIGPDMDVAGVGIGHVAVQPAVTDLFDFAQQLAAYNGEEAYTRAGRLSVENGFYLGSYRGAFGQTEVWTKLGPQRPKVFLDLLEDVARADNGVFYENRGSIDGTYRTYPSLLHQDVRIAFDYTAGQLSDVPAPVNDDQALVNDFTATRTNGSSYRLTKTTGRLSTKPPQEGGVGTYDASEEFNVWVDSIAKDIAAWRLHLGTDESPRYPTVSINLANPRVAANTTLCAQVRDANIADRITIANFKPDLIDLLILGYTETLKPFEHSFTFNCRPGAAWDTATVGGVGVKADATNSTLATAITATATTFTVVTAAGSARWIDSATYGAEFPIRIKVGGEEMRVTAISGTTNTQTFTVIRSVNGITKSHAAGAAVQLARPAIVAGGVKV
;
A
#
# COMPACT_ATOMS: atom_id res chain seq x y z
N MET A 1 -14.95 -25.82 -28.03
CA MET A 1 -14.94 -25.54 -26.59
C MET A 1 -13.53 -25.82 -26.14
N MET A 2 -12.83 -24.84 -25.55
CA MET A 2 -11.49 -25.06 -25.00
C MET A 2 -11.62 -25.35 -23.50
N ALA A 3 -11.14 -26.51 -23.04
CA ALA A 3 -11.07 -26.88 -21.63
C ALA A 3 -9.64 -27.29 -21.27
N PHE A 4 -8.96 -26.50 -20.44
CA PHE A 4 -7.65 -26.88 -19.92
C PHE A 4 -7.80 -28.00 -18.88
N PRO A 5 -6.96 -29.05 -18.86
CA PRO A 5 -5.71 -29.22 -19.61
C PRO A 5 -5.84 -30.04 -20.91
N THR A 6 -7.04 -30.40 -21.36
CA THR A 6 -7.20 -31.12 -22.64
C THR A 6 -6.87 -30.23 -23.83
N ASP A 7 -7.17 -28.94 -23.73
CA ASP A 7 -6.78 -27.91 -24.69
C ASP A 7 -5.64 -27.05 -24.13
N PRO A 8 -4.83 -26.43 -25.01
CA PRO A 8 -3.81 -25.47 -24.62
C PRO A 8 -4.34 -24.35 -23.71
N LEU A 9 -3.57 -24.00 -22.69
CA LEU A 9 -3.81 -22.83 -21.85
C LEU A 9 -3.80 -21.55 -22.69
N ASP A 10 -4.88 -20.77 -22.65
CA ASP A 10 -5.00 -19.50 -23.39
C ASP A 10 -4.27 -18.38 -22.62
N VAL A 11 -2.95 -18.31 -22.85
CA VAL A 11 -2.06 -17.29 -22.31
C VAL A 11 -2.01 -16.10 -23.28
N ARG A 12 -2.27 -14.91 -22.76
CA ARG A 12 -2.14 -13.62 -23.46
C ARG A 12 -0.89 -12.91 -23.00
N THR A 13 0.06 -12.69 -23.91
CA THR A 13 1.29 -11.92 -23.70
C THR A 13 1.28 -10.77 -24.69
N GLU A 14 1.34 -9.54 -24.18
CA GLU A 14 1.22 -8.33 -24.99
C GLU A 14 2.35 -7.35 -24.68
N LEU A 15 2.83 -6.65 -25.71
CA LEU A 15 3.79 -5.56 -25.63
C LEU A 15 3.11 -4.25 -26.02
N PHE A 16 3.36 -3.16 -25.30
CA PHE A 16 2.87 -1.84 -25.71
C PHE A 16 3.88 -1.16 -26.64
N LEU A 17 3.55 -1.10 -27.93
CA LEU A 17 4.43 -0.62 -29.01
C LEU A 17 3.67 0.34 -29.91
N SER A 18 4.30 1.44 -30.32
CA SER A 18 3.72 2.42 -31.25
C SER A 18 2.32 2.91 -30.85
N GLY A 19 2.07 3.08 -29.54
CA GLY A 19 0.78 3.55 -29.01
C GLY A 19 -0.33 2.49 -28.97
N ASN A 20 -0.01 1.20 -29.11
CA ASN A 20 -1.01 0.12 -29.06
C ASN A 20 -0.48 -1.12 -28.31
N TRP A 21 -1.39 -1.91 -27.74
CA TRP A 21 -1.07 -3.23 -27.22
C TRP A 21 -1.03 -4.25 -28.36
N ILE A 22 0.14 -4.84 -28.59
CA ILE A 22 0.39 -5.86 -29.61
C ILE A 22 0.42 -7.23 -28.94
N ASP A 23 -0.46 -8.12 -29.39
CA ASP A 23 -0.49 -9.52 -28.98
C ASP A 23 0.66 -10.30 -29.61
N VAL A 24 1.58 -10.76 -28.76
CA VAL A 24 2.77 -11.54 -29.15
C VAL A 24 2.66 -13.00 -28.68
N SER A 25 1.51 -13.44 -28.17
CA SER A 25 1.32 -14.81 -27.68
C SER A 25 1.72 -15.88 -28.68
N GLY A 26 1.41 -15.66 -29.97
CA GLY A 26 1.74 -16.61 -31.03
C GLY A 26 3.24 -16.78 -31.31
N ASP A 27 4.06 -15.82 -30.87
CA ASP A 27 5.52 -15.87 -31.02
C ASP A 27 6.23 -16.35 -29.75
N VAL A 28 5.52 -16.48 -28.61
CA VAL A 28 6.11 -17.03 -27.38
C VAL A 28 6.45 -18.51 -27.61
N MET A 29 7.73 -18.86 -27.46
CA MET A 29 8.22 -20.21 -27.69
C MET A 29 7.69 -21.17 -26.61
N VAL A 30 6.99 -22.21 -27.08
CA VAL A 30 6.30 -23.23 -26.24
C VAL A 30 7.24 -23.92 -25.24
N ALA A 31 8.49 -24.19 -25.62
CA ALA A 31 9.43 -24.92 -24.77
C ALA A 31 9.77 -24.16 -23.47
N GLN A 32 9.94 -22.84 -23.56
CA GLN A 32 10.21 -21.98 -22.41
C GLN A 32 8.91 -21.55 -21.72
N GLY A 33 7.87 -21.25 -22.50
CA GLY A 33 6.65 -20.62 -22.01
C GLY A 33 6.91 -19.25 -21.39
N VAL A 34 6.00 -18.84 -20.51
CA VAL A 34 6.17 -17.63 -19.68
C VAL A 34 6.50 -18.06 -18.25
N GLN A 35 7.55 -17.47 -17.70
CA GLN A 35 8.07 -17.73 -16.36
C GLN A 35 7.93 -16.46 -15.52
N ILE A 36 7.12 -16.49 -14.47
CA ILE A 36 6.87 -15.35 -13.59
C ILE A 36 7.41 -15.65 -12.19
N SER A 37 8.02 -14.67 -11.54
CA SER A 37 8.39 -14.76 -10.14
C SER A 37 8.02 -13.50 -9.38
N LYS A 38 7.50 -13.66 -8.16
CA LYS A 38 7.43 -12.61 -7.15
C LYS A 38 8.41 -12.99 -6.03
N PRO A 39 9.67 -12.52 -6.11
CA PRO A 39 10.74 -13.10 -5.33
C PRO A 39 10.72 -12.60 -3.89
N ARG A 40 10.35 -13.48 -2.97
CA ARG A 40 10.65 -13.35 -1.54
C ARG A 40 10.83 -14.76 -1.00
N ALA A 41 12.08 -15.11 -0.72
CA ALA A 41 12.42 -16.48 -0.33
C ALA A 41 12.09 -16.75 1.14
N ASN A 42 12.18 -15.73 1.98
CA ASN A 42 12.08 -15.82 3.44
C ASN A 42 11.82 -14.42 4.06
N GLU A 43 11.77 -14.38 5.38
CA GLU A 43 11.51 -13.20 6.20
C GLU A 43 12.65 -12.18 6.20
N SER A 44 13.89 -12.60 5.91
CA SER A 44 15.07 -11.71 5.84
C SER A 44 15.26 -11.02 4.49
N SER A 45 14.48 -11.40 3.49
CA SER A 45 14.46 -10.75 2.18
C SER A 45 13.89 -9.32 2.28
N LYS A 46 14.40 -8.39 1.46
CA LYS A 46 13.85 -7.03 1.35
C LYS A 46 12.34 -7.06 1.07
N LEU A 47 11.62 -6.10 1.64
CA LEU A 47 10.16 -6.04 1.58
C LEU A 47 9.63 -5.53 0.22
N ALA A 48 10.45 -4.77 -0.51
CA ALA A 48 10.12 -4.26 -1.84
C ALA A 48 11.00 -4.93 -2.91
N THR A 49 10.62 -6.14 -3.34
CA THR A 49 11.30 -6.87 -4.41
C THR A 49 10.50 -6.81 -5.71
N ALA A 50 11.19 -6.56 -6.82
CA ALA A 50 10.57 -6.51 -8.13
C ALA A 50 10.15 -7.90 -8.60
N ALA A 51 8.91 -8.05 -9.07
CA ALA A 51 8.45 -9.18 -9.83
C ALA A 51 9.23 -9.28 -11.13
N GLN A 52 9.42 -10.49 -11.62
CA GLN A 52 10.13 -10.79 -12.87
C GLN A 52 9.23 -11.62 -13.78
N CYS A 53 9.38 -11.41 -15.08
CA CYS A 53 8.74 -12.21 -16.12
C CYS A 53 9.76 -12.48 -17.21
N ARG A 54 9.92 -13.76 -17.59
CA ARG A 54 10.84 -14.19 -18.64
C ARG A 54 10.10 -15.03 -19.65
N PHE A 55 10.35 -14.77 -20.93
CA PHE A 55 9.87 -15.57 -22.03
C PHE A 55 10.78 -15.37 -23.24
N ARG A 56 10.59 -16.21 -24.26
CA ARG A 56 11.35 -16.15 -25.50
C ARG A 56 10.42 -15.96 -26.67
N LEU A 57 10.72 -15.00 -27.54
CA LEU A 57 9.96 -14.74 -28.76
C LEU A 57 10.68 -15.34 -29.96
N ARG A 58 9.94 -16.04 -30.84
CA ARG A 58 10.40 -16.42 -32.17
C ARG A 58 10.69 -15.15 -32.97
N ASN A 59 11.85 -15.10 -33.62
CA ASN A 59 12.37 -13.87 -34.24
C ASN A 59 12.96 -14.10 -35.64
N ASP A 60 12.36 -15.00 -36.43
CA ASP A 60 12.87 -15.40 -37.76
C ASP A 60 13.04 -14.19 -38.69
N ASN A 61 12.13 -13.22 -38.62
CA ASN A 61 12.14 -12.00 -39.43
C ASN A 61 12.87 -10.80 -38.77
N GLN A 62 13.57 -11.01 -37.65
CA GLN A 62 14.25 -9.96 -36.87
C GLN A 62 13.32 -8.83 -36.37
N GLN A 63 12.01 -9.05 -36.30
CA GLN A 63 11.05 -8.04 -35.82
C GLN A 63 11.26 -7.66 -34.35
N TYR A 64 11.80 -8.56 -33.52
CA TYR A 64 12.10 -8.32 -32.11
C TYR A 64 13.57 -7.95 -31.87
N ASP A 65 14.29 -7.53 -32.91
CA ASP A 65 15.62 -6.95 -32.81
C ASP A 65 15.53 -5.42 -32.69
N PRO A 66 15.89 -4.83 -31.54
CA PRO A 66 15.84 -3.37 -31.33
C PRO A 66 16.77 -2.57 -32.26
N ASP A 67 17.87 -3.18 -32.69
CA ASP A 67 18.93 -2.51 -33.46
C ASP A 67 18.75 -2.69 -34.98
N TYR A 68 17.87 -3.61 -35.39
CA TYR A 68 17.56 -3.84 -36.80
C TYR A 68 16.61 -2.77 -37.34
N ALA A 69 17.14 -1.87 -38.18
CA ALA A 69 16.37 -0.78 -38.80
C ALA A 69 15.17 -1.24 -39.67
N GLY A 70 15.17 -2.50 -40.12
CA GLY A 70 14.04 -3.10 -40.84
C GLY A 70 12.94 -3.67 -39.95
N SER A 71 13.11 -3.64 -38.62
CA SER A 71 12.07 -4.06 -37.69
C SER A 71 10.89 -3.07 -37.71
N PRO A 72 9.63 -3.54 -37.71
CA PRO A 72 8.48 -2.67 -37.53
C PRO A 72 8.46 -1.97 -36.16
N TYR A 73 9.28 -2.42 -35.21
CA TYR A 73 9.39 -1.88 -33.86
C TYR A 73 10.70 -1.13 -33.61
N TYR A 74 11.45 -0.83 -34.68
CA TYR A 74 12.68 -0.04 -34.58
C TYR A 74 12.42 1.32 -33.91
N GLY A 75 13.24 1.65 -32.91
CA GLY A 75 13.13 2.90 -32.12
C GLY A 75 12.04 2.92 -31.04
N VAL A 76 11.15 1.92 -30.98
CA VAL A 76 10.07 1.84 -29.97
C VAL A 76 10.14 0.58 -29.08
N LEU A 77 10.74 -0.50 -29.58
CA LEU A 77 11.03 -1.69 -28.79
C LEU A 77 12.38 -1.51 -28.07
N GLY A 78 12.39 -1.73 -26.77
CA GLY A 78 13.61 -1.66 -25.99
C GLY A 78 13.37 -1.72 -24.48
N ARG A 79 14.29 -1.14 -23.72
CA ARG A 79 14.11 -1.01 -22.28
C ARG A 79 12.89 -0.16 -21.96
N ASN A 80 12.17 -0.54 -20.92
CA ASN A 80 10.94 0.09 -20.46
C ASN A 80 9.72 -0.06 -21.38
N THR A 81 9.80 -0.84 -22.47
CA THR A 81 8.60 -1.24 -23.23
C THR A 81 7.64 -1.99 -22.28
N PRO A 82 6.39 -1.54 -22.10
CA PRO A 82 5.44 -2.20 -21.21
C PRO A 82 5.07 -3.61 -21.69
N VAL A 83 4.92 -4.53 -20.74
CA VAL A 83 4.56 -5.94 -20.94
C VAL A 83 3.42 -6.30 -20.01
N ARG A 84 2.41 -7.00 -20.53
CA ARG A 84 1.38 -7.62 -19.69
C ARG A 84 1.14 -9.07 -20.07
N VAL A 85 0.86 -9.89 -19.06
CA VAL A 85 0.56 -11.31 -19.20
C VAL A 85 -0.72 -11.63 -18.43
N GLY A 86 -1.65 -12.32 -19.09
CA GLY A 86 -2.90 -12.78 -18.49
C GLY A 86 -3.25 -14.20 -18.95
N VAL A 87 -4.00 -14.94 -18.14
CA VAL A 87 -4.64 -16.20 -18.55
C VAL A 87 -6.10 -15.92 -18.82
N ARG A 88 -6.58 -16.18 -20.03
CA ARG A 88 -7.99 -16.01 -20.35
C ARG A 88 -8.82 -17.09 -19.66
N THR A 89 -9.73 -16.67 -18.80
CA THR A 89 -10.59 -17.56 -18.00
C THR A 89 -12.01 -17.65 -18.54
N ALA A 90 -12.47 -16.65 -19.30
CA ALA A 90 -13.68 -16.77 -20.12
C ALA A 90 -13.61 -15.92 -21.40
N ARG A 91 -14.25 -16.37 -22.48
CA ARG A 91 -14.42 -15.55 -23.70
C ARG A 91 -15.71 -15.86 -24.43
N SER A 92 -16.39 -14.84 -24.93
CA SER A 92 -17.53 -15.00 -25.84
C SER A 92 -17.40 -14.09 -27.06
N THR A 93 -17.33 -14.72 -28.23
CA THR A 93 -17.44 -14.06 -29.55
C THR A 93 -18.88 -13.96 -30.05
N PHE A 94 -19.85 -14.49 -29.29
CA PHE A 94 -21.29 -14.49 -29.61
C PHE A 94 -21.63 -14.96 -31.03
N SER A 95 -20.83 -15.89 -31.55
CA SER A 95 -20.91 -16.37 -32.93
C SER A 95 -21.94 -17.48 -33.15
N ARG A 96 -22.67 -17.90 -32.09
CA ARG A 96 -23.68 -18.97 -32.15
C ARG A 96 -25.08 -18.37 -32.32
N THR A 97 -26.07 -19.24 -32.48
CA THR A 97 -27.49 -18.82 -32.58
C THR A 97 -28.31 -19.51 -31.51
N ASN A 98 -28.92 -18.72 -30.62
CA ASN A 98 -29.84 -19.17 -29.58
C ASN A 98 -30.92 -18.12 -29.36
N ALA A 99 -32.19 -18.52 -29.39
CA ALA A 99 -33.32 -17.60 -29.28
C ALA A 99 -33.69 -17.23 -27.83
N ASN A 100 -33.27 -18.04 -26.84
CA ASN A 100 -33.73 -17.95 -25.46
C ASN A 100 -32.55 -17.92 -24.47
N GLY A 101 -31.64 -16.97 -24.65
CA GLY A 101 -30.41 -16.85 -23.88
C GLY A 101 -29.17 -16.93 -24.77
N TRP A 102 -28.01 -16.71 -24.16
CA TRP A 102 -26.73 -16.81 -24.85
C TRP A 102 -26.23 -18.26 -24.84
N ALA A 103 -25.55 -18.66 -25.90
CA ALA A 103 -24.87 -19.94 -25.96
C ALA A 103 -23.67 -19.94 -25.01
N GLN A 104 -23.16 -21.13 -24.65
CA GLN A 104 -21.98 -21.23 -23.80
C GLN A 104 -20.81 -20.41 -24.35
N THR A 105 -19.99 -19.89 -23.45
CA THR A 105 -18.75 -19.19 -23.81
C THR A 105 -17.84 -20.13 -24.62
N ASP A 106 -16.89 -19.56 -25.36
CA ASP A 106 -15.91 -20.32 -26.15
C ASP A 106 -15.00 -21.22 -25.29
N THR A 107 -14.88 -20.85 -24.01
CA THR A 107 -14.17 -21.52 -22.91
C THR A 107 -15.10 -22.43 -22.07
N GLY A 108 -16.37 -22.56 -22.42
CA GLY A 108 -17.28 -23.59 -21.92
C GLY A 108 -18.14 -23.26 -20.70
N GLN A 109 -18.14 -22.02 -20.21
CA GLN A 109 -19.05 -21.58 -19.16
C GLN A 109 -20.46 -21.34 -19.68
N THR A 110 -21.46 -21.60 -18.84
CA THR A 110 -22.88 -21.36 -19.14
C THR A 110 -23.31 -19.97 -18.67
N TRP A 111 -24.15 -19.29 -19.45
CA TRP A 111 -24.76 -18.03 -19.07
C TRP A 111 -26.05 -18.22 -18.25
N LEU A 112 -26.22 -17.39 -17.23
CA LEU A 112 -27.48 -17.22 -16.50
C LEU A 112 -27.99 -15.80 -16.72
N HIS A 113 -29.30 -15.64 -16.65
CA HIS A 113 -29.98 -14.38 -16.98
C HIS A 113 -30.95 -13.96 -15.88
N ALA A 114 -31.05 -12.66 -15.64
CA ALA A 114 -32.05 -12.03 -14.78
C ALA A 114 -32.54 -10.71 -15.39
N TRP A 115 -33.77 -10.33 -15.07
CA TRP A 115 -34.42 -9.18 -15.66
C TRP A 115 -35.42 -8.54 -14.70
N ASN A 116 -35.77 -7.30 -14.97
CA ASN A 116 -36.96 -6.65 -14.42
C ASN A 116 -37.82 -6.12 -15.57
N GLY A 117 -39.10 -6.52 -15.60
CA GLY A 117 -40.01 -6.29 -16.72
C GLY A 117 -39.58 -7.01 -18.02
N GLY A 118 -40.44 -7.01 -19.03
CA GLY A 118 -40.16 -7.59 -20.36
C GLY A 118 -40.67 -9.02 -20.56
N ASN A 119 -40.06 -9.75 -21.51
CA ASN A 119 -40.54 -11.05 -22.01
C ASN A 119 -39.75 -12.25 -21.48
N GLY A 120 -38.74 -12.06 -20.63
CA GLY A 120 -37.93 -13.14 -20.05
C GLY A 120 -36.77 -13.56 -20.96
N LEU A 121 -36.51 -14.87 -21.09
CA LEU A 121 -35.39 -15.40 -21.89
C LEU A 121 -35.35 -14.96 -23.37
N PRO A 122 -36.49 -14.74 -24.07
CA PRO A 122 -36.49 -14.15 -25.41
C PRO A 122 -35.89 -12.75 -25.51
N ASP A 123 -35.66 -12.06 -24.39
CA ASP A 123 -34.97 -10.77 -24.37
C ASP A 123 -33.44 -10.90 -24.40
N PHE A 124 -32.91 -12.13 -24.42
CA PHE A 124 -31.48 -12.45 -24.40
C PHE A 124 -31.02 -13.30 -25.60
N PRO A 125 -31.47 -13.09 -26.84
CA PRO A 125 -31.02 -13.93 -27.93
C PRO A 125 -29.53 -13.72 -28.20
N GLU A 126 -28.87 -14.75 -28.72
CA GLU A 126 -27.58 -14.65 -29.39
C GLU A 126 -27.82 -14.95 -30.87
N ASN A 127 -27.52 -14.00 -31.75
CA ASN A 127 -27.58 -14.20 -33.20
C ASN A 127 -26.76 -13.11 -33.92
N GLY A 128 -26.49 -13.29 -35.21
CA GLY A 128 -25.79 -12.28 -36.01
C GLY A 128 -24.37 -11.95 -35.53
N GLY A 129 -23.73 -12.82 -34.73
CA GLY A 129 -22.44 -12.54 -34.11
C GLY A 129 -22.52 -11.66 -32.86
N LYS A 130 -23.70 -11.47 -32.27
CA LYS A 130 -23.93 -10.58 -31.13
C LYS A 130 -24.77 -11.26 -30.05
N GLY A 131 -24.45 -10.96 -28.80
CA GLY A 131 -25.33 -11.22 -27.67
C GLY A 131 -26.25 -10.03 -27.44
N HIS A 132 -27.55 -10.22 -27.34
CA HIS A 132 -28.51 -9.13 -27.23
C HIS A 132 -29.06 -9.00 -25.81
N HIS A 133 -29.29 -7.76 -25.36
CA HIS A 133 -30.22 -7.43 -24.28
C HIS A 133 -31.35 -6.56 -24.86
N ILE A 134 -32.57 -7.08 -24.88
CA ILE A 134 -33.76 -6.38 -25.41
C ILE A 134 -34.56 -5.77 -24.25
N LEU A 135 -34.65 -4.44 -24.21
CA LEU A 135 -35.41 -3.68 -23.21
C LEU A 135 -36.61 -3.03 -23.89
N THR A 136 -37.81 -3.52 -23.55
CA THR A 136 -39.06 -3.14 -24.24
C THR A 136 -39.73 -1.92 -23.63
N GLY A 137 -39.33 -1.51 -22.42
CA GLY A 137 -39.90 -0.38 -21.71
C GLY A 137 -38.90 0.34 -20.80
N ALA A 138 -39.23 1.57 -20.41
CA ALA A 138 -38.43 2.36 -19.49
C ALA A 138 -38.48 1.79 -18.06
N GLY A 139 -37.43 2.01 -17.27
CA GLY A 139 -37.30 1.46 -15.91
C GLY A 139 -36.96 -0.03 -15.86
N GLN A 140 -36.61 -0.64 -17.00
CA GLN A 140 -36.24 -2.05 -17.10
C GLN A 140 -34.73 -2.26 -17.06
N TYR A 141 -34.31 -3.48 -16.71
CA TYR A 141 -32.91 -3.92 -16.82
C TYR A 141 -32.80 -5.37 -17.30
N ARG A 142 -31.64 -5.71 -17.84
CA ARG A 142 -31.23 -7.07 -18.22
C ARG A 142 -29.86 -7.36 -17.64
N MET A 143 -29.64 -8.59 -17.21
CA MET A 143 -28.39 -9.02 -16.60
C MET A 143 -28.06 -10.44 -17.02
N SER A 144 -26.80 -10.67 -17.38
CA SER A 144 -26.26 -11.95 -17.80
C SER A 144 -24.93 -12.21 -17.10
N TRP A 145 -24.72 -13.37 -16.49
CA TRP A 145 -23.46 -13.72 -15.79
C TRP A 145 -23.08 -15.19 -15.96
N LEU A 146 -21.82 -15.52 -15.66
CA LEU A 146 -21.30 -16.88 -15.82
C LEU A 146 -21.68 -17.79 -14.64
N ALA A 147 -22.34 -18.91 -14.92
CA ALA A 147 -22.68 -19.92 -13.93
C ALA A 147 -21.42 -20.60 -13.36
N GLY A 148 -21.33 -20.76 -12.04
CA GLY A 148 -20.24 -21.47 -11.38
C GLY A 148 -18.86 -20.82 -11.53
N PHE A 149 -18.78 -19.61 -12.09
CA PHE A 149 -17.55 -18.84 -12.19
C PHE A 149 -17.28 -18.11 -10.88
N GLN A 150 -16.05 -18.23 -10.37
CA GLN A 150 -15.64 -17.64 -9.10
C GLN A 150 -14.23 -17.10 -9.29
N GLN A 151 -14.07 -15.78 -9.36
CA GLN A 151 -12.76 -15.14 -9.44
C GLN A 151 -12.75 -13.84 -8.63
N ARG A 152 -11.68 -13.62 -7.87
CA ARG A 152 -11.51 -12.43 -7.03
C ARG A 152 -10.83 -11.30 -7.80
N ASP A 153 -9.75 -11.61 -8.51
CA ASP A 153 -8.96 -10.63 -9.27
C ASP A 153 -9.17 -10.87 -10.77
N VAL A 154 -9.77 -9.91 -11.47
CA VAL A 154 -10.27 -10.11 -12.83
C VAL A 154 -10.06 -8.89 -13.72
N ASP A 155 -9.77 -9.14 -14.98
CA ASP A 155 -9.65 -8.16 -16.05
C ASP A 155 -10.69 -8.49 -17.13
N ILE A 156 -11.69 -7.64 -17.29
CA ILE A 156 -12.85 -7.86 -18.16
C ILE A 156 -12.84 -6.78 -19.23
N ALA A 157 -12.92 -7.18 -20.49
CA ALA A 157 -13.21 -6.29 -21.61
C ALA A 157 -14.46 -6.78 -22.36
N ALA A 158 -15.30 -5.86 -22.81
CA ALA A 158 -16.42 -6.16 -23.70
C ALA A 158 -16.70 -4.96 -24.62
N THR A 159 -17.26 -5.26 -25.78
CA THR A 159 -17.71 -4.26 -26.76
C THR A 159 -19.23 -4.16 -26.73
N VAL A 160 -19.76 -2.94 -26.81
CA VAL A 160 -21.20 -2.67 -26.92
C VAL A 160 -21.50 -1.81 -28.14
N HIS A 161 -22.57 -2.17 -28.84
CA HIS A 161 -23.25 -1.34 -29.81
C HIS A 161 -24.52 -0.74 -29.19
N VAL A 162 -24.76 0.55 -29.43
CA VAL A 162 -25.94 1.27 -28.95
C VAL A 162 -26.72 1.79 -30.16
N PRO A 163 -27.90 1.24 -30.49
CA PRO A 163 -28.58 1.52 -31.75
C PRO A 163 -29.47 2.78 -31.67
N VAL A 164 -29.03 3.82 -30.96
CA VAL A 164 -29.75 5.10 -30.87
C VAL A 164 -28.84 6.26 -31.20
N THR A 165 -29.39 7.28 -31.87
CA THR A 165 -28.66 8.48 -32.32
C THR A 165 -28.58 9.56 -31.25
N THR A 166 -29.59 9.60 -30.36
CA THR A 166 -29.74 10.63 -29.34
C THR A 166 -30.53 10.04 -28.18
N VAL A 167 -30.02 10.24 -26.97
CA VAL A 167 -30.72 9.83 -25.74
C VAL A 167 -31.80 10.85 -25.40
N THR A 168 -33.04 10.40 -25.20
CA THR A 168 -34.20 11.28 -24.94
C THR A 168 -34.93 10.89 -23.66
N GLY A 169 -35.38 11.90 -22.90
CA GLY A 169 -36.13 11.73 -21.66
C GLY A 169 -35.27 11.46 -20.43
N ALA A 170 -34.53 10.36 -20.40
CA ALA A 170 -33.67 9.96 -19.29
C ALA A 170 -32.48 9.10 -19.76
N ASN A 171 -31.67 8.60 -18.83
CA ASN A 171 -30.40 7.94 -19.15
C ASN A 171 -30.56 6.51 -19.73
N LEU A 172 -29.58 6.12 -20.56
CA LEU A 172 -29.33 4.73 -20.94
C LEU A 172 -28.11 4.20 -20.19
N GLU A 173 -28.13 2.90 -19.86
CA GLU A 173 -26.99 2.17 -19.30
C GLU A 173 -26.63 1.00 -20.23
N PRO A 174 -25.85 1.24 -21.28
CA PRO A 174 -25.68 0.27 -22.36
C PRO A 174 -24.80 -0.92 -21.99
N LEU A 175 -23.74 -0.70 -21.20
CA LEU A 175 -22.77 -1.74 -20.81
C LEU A 175 -22.29 -1.51 -19.39
N ASN A 176 -22.83 -2.32 -18.47
CA ASN A 176 -22.35 -2.38 -17.10
C ASN A 176 -21.60 -3.70 -16.89
N LEU A 177 -20.30 -3.65 -16.57
CA LEU A 177 -19.50 -4.84 -16.31
C LEU A 177 -19.62 -5.22 -14.83
N LEU A 178 -20.08 -6.45 -14.57
CA LEU A 178 -20.26 -6.99 -13.24
C LEU A 178 -19.01 -7.74 -12.80
N MET A 179 -18.57 -7.49 -11.56
CA MET A 179 -17.41 -8.09 -10.94
C MET A 179 -17.77 -8.56 -9.53
N ARG A 180 -17.15 -9.66 -9.07
CA ARG A 180 -17.44 -10.28 -7.77
C ARG A 180 -18.95 -10.46 -7.54
N PHE A 181 -19.66 -10.86 -8.60
CA PHE A 181 -21.09 -11.10 -8.55
C PHE A 181 -21.36 -12.36 -7.70
N ALA A 182 -21.93 -12.17 -6.51
CA ALA A 182 -22.30 -13.27 -5.64
C ALA A 182 -23.77 -13.68 -5.89
N ASP A 183 -24.66 -12.68 -5.95
CA ASP A 183 -26.09 -12.84 -6.22
C ASP A 183 -26.69 -11.52 -6.72
N LEU A 184 -28.00 -11.52 -7.01
CA LEU A 184 -28.74 -10.36 -7.53
C LEU A 184 -28.73 -9.12 -6.61
N GLY A 185 -28.39 -9.27 -5.33
CA GLY A 185 -28.30 -8.21 -4.35
C GLY A 185 -26.87 -7.84 -3.96
N ASN A 186 -25.83 -8.54 -4.45
CA ASN A 186 -24.46 -8.40 -4.00
C ASN A 186 -23.45 -8.49 -5.16
N TYR A 187 -22.98 -7.35 -5.66
CA TYR A 187 -21.99 -7.26 -6.75
C TYR A 187 -21.35 -5.88 -6.86
N ILE A 188 -20.18 -5.83 -7.52
CA ILE A 188 -19.53 -4.59 -7.95
C ILE A 188 -19.85 -4.37 -9.42
N MET A 189 -20.15 -3.14 -9.81
CA MET A 189 -20.55 -2.80 -11.17
C MET A 189 -19.73 -1.61 -11.68
N LEU A 190 -19.00 -1.81 -12.78
CA LEU A 190 -18.56 -0.69 -13.61
C LEU A 190 -19.76 -0.25 -14.43
N ARG A 191 -20.27 0.96 -14.19
CA ARG A 191 -21.47 1.47 -14.83
C ARG A 191 -21.11 2.38 -16.00
N ALA A 192 -21.60 2.08 -17.21
CA ALA A 192 -21.63 3.05 -18.30
C ALA A 192 -22.99 3.72 -18.34
N LEU A 193 -22.99 5.04 -18.42
CA LEU A 193 -24.18 5.86 -18.50
C LEU A 193 -24.07 6.81 -19.69
N VAL A 194 -25.13 6.90 -20.48
CA VAL A 194 -25.30 7.93 -21.51
C VAL A 194 -26.54 8.74 -21.17
N SER A 195 -26.34 10.02 -20.89
CA SER A 195 -27.44 10.95 -20.58
C SER A 195 -27.94 11.65 -21.86
N PRO A 196 -29.00 12.47 -21.81
CA PRO A 196 -29.40 13.31 -22.94
C PRO A 196 -28.31 14.26 -23.48
N THR A 197 -27.20 14.46 -22.73
CA THR A 197 -26.01 15.15 -23.23
C THR A 197 -25.24 14.37 -24.31
N GLY A 198 -25.49 13.07 -24.45
CA GLY A 198 -24.89 12.20 -25.48
C GLY A 198 -23.50 11.65 -25.14
N GLU A 199 -22.83 12.11 -24.09
CA GLU A 199 -21.51 11.59 -23.69
C GLU A 199 -21.63 10.28 -22.89
N TYR A 200 -20.75 9.31 -23.16
CA TYR A 200 -20.53 8.17 -22.29
C TYR A 200 -19.82 8.64 -21.02
N ARG A 201 -20.38 8.27 -19.86
CA ARG A 201 -19.80 8.51 -18.56
C ARG A 201 -19.68 7.20 -17.79
N ILE A 202 -18.58 7.01 -17.08
CA ILE A 202 -18.28 5.75 -16.40
C ILE A 202 -18.04 5.98 -14.91
N GLY A 203 -18.71 5.21 -14.07
CA GLY A 203 -18.50 5.21 -12.62
C GLY A 203 -18.49 3.80 -12.04
N VAL A 204 -18.21 3.68 -10.74
CA VAL A 204 -18.14 2.38 -10.05
C VAL A 204 -19.18 2.35 -8.94
N ARG A 205 -19.97 1.28 -8.90
CA ARG A 205 -21.02 1.03 -7.92
C ARG A 205 -20.74 -0.22 -7.12
N TYR A 206 -21.21 -0.23 -5.88
CA TYR A 206 -21.31 -1.43 -5.08
C TYR A 206 -22.76 -1.63 -4.66
N VAL A 207 -23.34 -2.77 -5.03
CA VAL A 207 -24.67 -3.19 -4.62
C VAL A 207 -24.51 -4.20 -3.49
N LYS A 208 -25.12 -3.91 -2.34
CA LYS A 208 -25.10 -4.78 -1.15
C LYS A 208 -26.50 -4.91 -0.59
N ALA A 209 -26.98 -6.15 -0.42
CA ALA A 209 -28.37 -6.44 -0.04
C ALA A 209 -29.40 -5.65 -0.88
N GLY A 210 -29.12 -5.45 -2.17
CA GLY A 210 -29.97 -4.70 -3.11
C GLY A 210 -29.86 -3.17 -3.04
N ALA A 211 -29.09 -2.61 -2.11
CA ALA A 211 -28.84 -1.18 -2.03
C ALA A 211 -27.58 -0.79 -2.82
N GLU A 212 -27.71 0.17 -3.74
CA GLU A 212 -26.59 0.69 -4.55
C GLU A 212 -25.88 1.84 -3.83
N THR A 213 -24.54 1.78 -3.76
CA THR A 213 -23.67 2.85 -3.29
C THR A 213 -22.68 3.27 -4.39
N ASN A 214 -22.43 4.58 -4.51
CA ASN A 214 -21.38 5.10 -5.37
C ASN A 214 -20.02 4.87 -4.71
N LEU A 215 -19.16 4.06 -5.34
CA LEU A 215 -17.74 4.01 -4.98
C LEU A 215 -16.95 5.09 -5.71
N LEU A 216 -17.32 5.36 -6.97
CA LEU A 216 -16.78 6.46 -7.76
C LEU A 216 -17.89 7.13 -8.56
N THR A 217 -17.89 8.45 -8.59
CA THR A 217 -18.81 9.26 -9.40
C THR A 217 -18.55 9.09 -10.90
N ASP A 218 -19.55 9.40 -11.73
CA ASP A 218 -19.46 9.13 -13.17
C ASP A 218 -18.53 10.14 -13.86
N LEU A 219 -17.38 9.66 -14.34
CA LEU A 219 -16.37 10.42 -15.07
C LEU A 219 -16.72 10.51 -16.56
N GLY A 220 -16.49 11.67 -17.18
CA GLY A 220 -16.61 11.83 -18.63
C GLY A 220 -15.53 11.03 -19.36
N THR A 221 -15.90 10.40 -20.47
CA THR A 221 -14.96 9.62 -21.31
C THR A 221 -14.44 10.41 -22.50
N GLY A 222 -15.08 11.54 -22.84
CA GLY A 222 -14.87 12.25 -24.10
C GLY A 222 -15.49 11.54 -25.33
N ILE A 223 -16.07 10.35 -25.16
CA ILE A 223 -16.74 9.61 -26.23
C ILE A 223 -18.19 10.08 -26.30
N THR A 224 -18.59 10.65 -27.44
CA THR A 224 -19.97 11.02 -27.71
C THR A 224 -20.65 9.91 -28.50
N LEU A 225 -21.89 9.60 -28.15
CA LEU A 225 -22.75 8.67 -28.88
C LEU A 225 -22.89 9.10 -30.35
N ALA A 226 -22.54 8.21 -31.28
CA ALA A 226 -22.77 8.38 -32.71
C ALA A 226 -23.43 7.11 -33.30
N PRO A 227 -24.45 7.25 -34.15
CA PRO A 227 -25.25 6.11 -34.62
C PRO A 227 -24.54 5.22 -35.64
N THR A 228 -24.93 3.94 -35.66
CA THR A 228 -24.75 2.93 -36.75
C THR A 228 -23.34 2.47 -37.10
N THR A 229 -22.27 3.14 -36.67
CA THR A 229 -20.88 2.73 -37.02
C THR A 229 -19.91 2.74 -35.86
N GLN A 230 -20.35 3.09 -34.65
CA GLN A 230 -19.47 3.27 -33.51
C GLN A 230 -19.81 2.29 -32.39
N ASP A 231 -18.98 1.27 -32.26
CA ASP A 231 -18.98 0.39 -31.11
C ASP A 231 -18.04 0.96 -30.04
N VAL A 232 -18.42 0.82 -28.77
CA VAL A 232 -17.57 1.26 -27.64
C VAL A 232 -17.04 0.03 -26.93
N ARG A 233 -15.73 -0.03 -26.75
CA ARG A 233 -15.07 -1.06 -25.95
C ARG A 233 -14.74 -0.51 -24.59
N MET A 234 -15.10 -1.28 -23.56
CA MET A 234 -14.81 -0.96 -22.17
C MET A 234 -13.94 -2.06 -21.56
N ARG A 235 -13.03 -1.66 -20.68
CA ARG A 235 -12.22 -2.59 -19.89
C ARG A 235 -12.23 -2.19 -18.42
N VAL A 236 -12.35 -3.17 -17.54
CA VAL A 236 -12.24 -3.02 -16.10
C VAL A 236 -11.26 -4.04 -15.54
N LEU A 237 -10.34 -3.58 -14.70
CA LEU A 237 -9.44 -4.41 -13.92
C LEU A 237 -9.80 -4.23 -12.44
N LEU A 238 -10.15 -5.34 -11.79
CA LEU A 238 -10.38 -5.41 -10.37
C LEU A 238 -9.32 -6.33 -9.74
N GLU A 239 -8.44 -5.77 -8.92
CA GLU A 239 -7.37 -6.50 -8.22
C GLU A 239 -7.34 -6.07 -6.75
N GLY A 240 -7.49 -7.02 -5.82
CA GLY A 240 -7.56 -6.70 -4.40
C GLY A 240 -8.78 -5.82 -4.06
N GLN A 241 -8.56 -4.59 -3.60
CA GLN A 241 -9.62 -3.62 -3.29
C GLN A 241 -9.60 -2.41 -4.25
N GLN A 242 -9.02 -2.62 -5.44
CA GLN A 242 -8.79 -1.58 -6.43
C GLN A 242 -9.53 -1.88 -7.73
N VAL A 243 -10.17 -0.86 -8.29
CA VAL A 243 -10.81 -0.91 -9.61
C VAL A 243 -10.19 0.14 -10.51
N ARG A 244 -9.78 -0.29 -11.70
CA ARG A 244 -9.28 0.55 -12.80
C ARG A 244 -10.16 0.32 -14.01
N PHE A 245 -10.44 1.38 -14.77
CA PHE A 245 -11.24 1.23 -15.98
C PHE A 245 -10.86 2.22 -17.06
N LYS A 246 -11.18 1.87 -18.30
CA LYS A 246 -11.05 2.72 -19.48
C LYS A 246 -12.04 2.31 -20.55
N ALA A 247 -12.31 3.24 -21.45
CA ALA A 247 -13.17 3.02 -22.60
C ALA A 247 -12.58 3.71 -23.83
N TRP A 248 -12.84 3.13 -25.00
CA TRP A 248 -12.41 3.68 -26.27
C TRP A 248 -13.35 3.21 -27.39
N VAL A 249 -13.24 3.84 -28.54
CA VAL A 249 -14.00 3.43 -29.73
C VAL A 249 -13.41 2.12 -30.25
N ALA A 250 -14.23 1.09 -30.43
CA ALA A 250 -13.77 -0.18 -30.96
C ALA A 250 -13.15 0.02 -32.36
N GLY A 251 -12.02 -0.65 -32.61
CA GLY A 251 -11.24 -0.47 -33.84
C GLY A 251 -10.16 0.62 -33.77
N THR A 252 -10.16 1.47 -32.73
CA THR A 252 -9.01 2.35 -32.44
C THR A 252 -8.02 1.67 -31.46
N PRO A 253 -6.75 2.12 -31.39
CA PRO A 253 -5.80 1.62 -30.40
C PRO A 253 -6.34 1.72 -28.96
N GLU A 254 -6.06 0.70 -28.15
CA GLU A 254 -6.37 0.72 -26.72
C GLU A 254 -5.49 1.78 -26.02
N PRO A 255 -6.07 2.76 -25.30
CA PRO A 255 -5.29 3.74 -24.56
C PRO A 255 -4.36 3.06 -23.56
N TYR A 256 -3.15 3.59 -23.38
CA TYR A 256 -2.22 3.08 -22.36
C TYR A 256 -2.80 3.31 -20.95
N ASP A 257 -3.12 4.57 -20.66
CA ASP A 257 -3.57 5.02 -19.36
C ASP A 257 -4.99 4.56 -19.02
N TRP A 258 -5.24 4.42 -17.72
CA TRP A 258 -6.58 4.20 -17.20
C TRP A 258 -7.34 5.53 -17.13
N LEU A 259 -8.61 5.52 -17.52
CA LEU A 259 -9.48 6.70 -17.43
C LEU A 259 -9.78 7.06 -15.97
N GLY A 260 -10.03 6.04 -15.15
CA GLY A 260 -10.42 6.22 -13.77
C GLY A 260 -9.98 5.08 -12.88
N TYR A 261 -9.88 5.41 -11.59
CA TYR A 261 -9.41 4.53 -10.54
C TYR A 261 -10.24 4.75 -9.27
N VAL A 262 -10.52 3.69 -8.52
CA VAL A 262 -11.07 3.77 -7.17
C VAL A 262 -10.55 2.66 -6.27
N GLN A 263 -10.31 3.01 -5.01
CA GLN A 263 -10.07 2.05 -3.94
C GLN A 263 -11.20 2.14 -2.92
N SER A 264 -11.68 1.01 -2.42
CA SER A 264 -12.63 1.02 -1.31
C SER A 264 -12.57 -0.23 -0.45
N GLU A 265 -12.51 -0.04 0.86
CA GLU A 265 -12.62 -1.10 1.86
C GLU A 265 -14.02 -1.73 1.90
N ALA A 266 -15.04 -1.04 1.37
CA ALA A 266 -16.41 -1.55 1.31
C ALA A 266 -16.56 -2.74 0.35
N MET A 267 -15.61 -2.90 -0.59
CA MET A 267 -15.66 -3.99 -1.57
C MET A 267 -15.49 -5.37 -0.90
N PRO A 268 -16.33 -6.36 -1.22
CA PRO A 268 -16.19 -7.72 -0.69
C PRO A 268 -14.88 -8.33 -1.17
N GLN A 269 -14.18 -9.05 -0.28
CA GLN A 269 -12.93 -9.76 -0.63
C GLN A 269 -13.14 -11.18 -1.16
N ALA A 270 -14.39 -11.66 -1.13
CA ALA A 270 -14.79 -12.94 -1.69
C ALA A 270 -14.70 -12.93 -3.23
N ALA A 271 -14.40 -14.09 -3.79
CA ALA A 271 -14.52 -14.30 -5.23
C ALA A 271 -16.00 -14.24 -5.65
N GLY A 272 -16.25 -13.95 -6.92
CA GLY A 272 -17.61 -14.04 -7.47
C GLY A 272 -17.59 -14.16 -8.99
N SER A 273 -18.78 -14.23 -9.57
CA SER A 273 -18.94 -14.30 -11.01
C SER A 273 -18.68 -12.95 -11.68
N VAL A 274 -18.65 -12.98 -13.01
CA VAL A 274 -18.59 -11.81 -13.88
C VAL A 274 -19.74 -11.83 -14.86
N GLY A 275 -20.11 -10.65 -15.37
CA GLY A 275 -21.25 -10.54 -16.25
C GLY A 275 -21.43 -9.17 -16.89
N ILE A 276 -22.52 -9.04 -17.63
CA ILE A 276 -22.96 -7.83 -18.30
C ILE A 276 -24.35 -7.49 -17.79
N ARG A 277 -24.57 -6.21 -17.48
CA ARG A 277 -25.89 -5.65 -17.19
C ARG A 277 -26.15 -4.47 -18.13
N SER A 278 -27.42 -4.28 -18.49
CA SER A 278 -27.90 -3.03 -19.10
C SER A 278 -29.18 -2.55 -18.45
N GLY A 279 -29.48 -1.27 -18.64
CA GLY A 279 -30.66 -0.64 -18.09
C GLY A 279 -31.15 0.54 -18.92
N VAL A 280 -32.44 0.81 -18.79
CA VAL A 280 -33.07 2.03 -19.31
C VAL A 280 -33.72 2.74 -18.12
N ALA A 281 -33.30 3.97 -17.83
CA ALA A 281 -33.85 4.72 -16.71
C ALA A 281 -35.36 5.02 -16.91
N GLY A 282 -36.08 5.17 -15.80
CA GLY A 282 -37.49 5.60 -15.85
C GLY A 282 -37.62 6.95 -16.57
N GLY A 283 -38.55 7.04 -17.51
CA GLY A 283 -38.79 8.25 -18.30
C GLY A 283 -37.96 8.38 -19.59
N ASN A 284 -37.06 7.45 -19.89
CA ASN A 284 -36.39 7.42 -21.20
C ASN A 284 -37.40 7.01 -22.30
N THR A 285 -37.35 7.69 -23.45
CA THR A 285 -38.32 7.51 -24.55
C THR A 285 -37.73 6.79 -25.78
N ASN A 286 -36.50 6.29 -25.70
CA ASN A 286 -35.86 5.55 -26.79
C ASN A 286 -36.33 4.09 -26.91
N VAL A 287 -37.15 3.60 -25.97
CA VAL A 287 -37.61 2.21 -25.93
C VAL A 287 -38.61 1.88 -27.04
N PRO A 288 -38.62 0.65 -27.59
CA PRO A 288 -37.72 -0.46 -27.26
C PRO A 288 -36.28 -0.23 -27.75
N VAL A 289 -35.30 -0.68 -26.96
CA VAL A 289 -33.87 -0.61 -27.31
C VAL A 289 -33.22 -1.97 -27.13
N THR A 290 -32.37 -2.35 -28.09
CA THR A 290 -31.54 -3.55 -28.02
C THR A 290 -30.09 -3.13 -27.86
N PHE A 291 -29.41 -3.55 -26.80
CA PHE A 291 -27.96 -3.40 -26.73
C PHE A 291 -27.30 -4.67 -27.25
N ASP A 292 -26.35 -4.52 -28.16
CA ASP A 292 -25.63 -5.64 -28.75
C ASP A 292 -24.22 -5.73 -28.18
N TYR A 293 -23.82 -6.93 -27.77
CA TYR A 293 -22.51 -7.19 -27.17
C TYR A 293 -21.67 -8.10 -28.06
N ASP A 294 -20.37 -7.85 -28.03
CA ASP A 294 -19.36 -8.63 -28.73
C ASP A 294 -18.04 -8.67 -27.97
N ASP A 295 -17.19 -9.63 -28.32
CA ASP A 295 -15.81 -9.80 -27.87
C ASP A 295 -15.63 -9.58 -26.36
N LEU A 296 -16.42 -10.32 -25.57
CA LEU A 296 -16.20 -10.44 -24.14
C LEU A 296 -14.92 -11.25 -23.90
N ASP A 297 -13.96 -10.64 -23.22
CA ASP A 297 -12.69 -11.25 -22.81
C ASP A 297 -12.51 -11.08 -21.30
N VAL A 298 -12.43 -12.20 -20.58
CA VAL A 298 -12.21 -12.24 -19.14
C VAL A 298 -10.89 -12.93 -18.88
N ARG A 299 -9.99 -12.24 -18.18
CA ARG A 299 -8.63 -12.71 -17.89
C ARG A 299 -8.35 -12.69 -16.39
N SER A 300 -7.53 -13.64 -15.95
CA SER A 300 -6.79 -13.56 -14.70
C SER A 300 -5.46 -12.86 -14.97
N PRO A 301 -5.22 -11.66 -14.41
CA PRO A 301 -3.95 -10.97 -14.57
C PRO A 301 -2.83 -11.77 -13.90
N ARG A 302 -1.70 -11.95 -14.59
CA ARG A 302 -0.54 -12.73 -14.08
C ARG A 302 0.68 -11.86 -13.84
N PHE A 303 0.97 -10.93 -14.75
CA PHE A 303 2.11 -10.03 -14.65
C PHE A 303 1.87 -8.73 -15.43
N PHE A 304 2.30 -7.61 -14.86
CA PHE A 304 2.44 -6.34 -15.55
C PHE A 304 3.81 -5.77 -15.20
N GLY A 305 4.55 -5.28 -16.18
CA GLY A 305 5.86 -4.71 -15.96
C GLY A 305 6.43 -4.11 -17.24
N GLU A 306 7.74 -4.00 -17.26
CA GLU A 306 8.48 -3.32 -18.31
C GLU A 306 9.69 -4.17 -18.70
N ILE A 307 10.02 -4.22 -20.00
CA ILE A 307 11.22 -4.90 -20.49
C ILE A 307 12.46 -4.30 -19.80
N ALA A 308 13.15 -5.13 -19.02
CA ALA A 308 14.45 -4.83 -18.43
C ALA A 308 15.58 -5.14 -19.42
N SER A 309 15.46 -6.24 -20.17
CA SER A 309 16.35 -6.57 -21.28
C SER A 309 15.63 -7.37 -22.36
N ILE A 310 16.04 -7.16 -23.61
CA ILE A 310 15.65 -7.97 -24.75
C ILE A 310 16.93 -8.27 -25.55
N THR A 311 17.22 -9.55 -25.78
CA THR A 311 18.48 -9.97 -26.41
C THR A 311 18.18 -10.87 -27.61
N PRO A 312 18.35 -10.38 -28.85
CA PRO A 312 18.30 -11.21 -30.06
C PRO A 312 19.42 -12.26 -30.04
N ARG A 313 19.11 -13.48 -30.49
CA ARG A 313 20.03 -14.61 -30.60
C ARG A 313 19.69 -15.45 -31.82
N ASN A 314 20.66 -16.21 -32.27
CA ASN A 314 20.56 -17.18 -33.35
C ASN A 314 21.17 -18.52 -32.95
N ASP A 315 20.67 -19.59 -33.55
CA ASP A 315 21.34 -20.88 -33.48
C ASP A 315 22.63 -20.88 -34.31
N ARG A 316 23.45 -21.92 -34.16
CA ARG A 316 24.71 -22.04 -34.90
C ARG A 316 24.52 -22.08 -36.43
N SER A 317 23.33 -22.45 -36.89
CA SER A 317 23.00 -22.52 -38.32
C SER A 317 22.41 -21.22 -38.88
N ASP A 318 22.13 -20.24 -38.03
CA ASP A 318 21.42 -18.99 -38.31
C ASP A 318 20.01 -19.15 -38.92
N HIS A 319 19.48 -20.38 -38.95
CA HIS A 319 18.13 -20.65 -39.43
C HIS A 319 17.06 -20.46 -38.36
N ASN A 320 17.43 -20.52 -37.08
CA ASN A 320 16.51 -20.28 -35.97
C ASN A 320 16.94 -19.04 -35.21
N ARG A 321 16.09 -18.02 -35.18
CA ARG A 321 16.34 -16.76 -34.47
C ARG A 321 15.29 -16.56 -33.39
N TRP A 322 15.72 -16.05 -32.24
CA TRP A 322 14.82 -15.73 -31.12
C TRP A 322 15.27 -14.47 -30.39
N ALA A 323 14.37 -13.88 -29.60
CA ALA A 323 14.70 -12.83 -28.65
C ALA A 323 14.39 -13.31 -27.23
N ASP A 324 15.40 -13.33 -26.37
CA ASP A 324 15.21 -13.59 -24.93
C ASP A 324 14.71 -12.29 -24.28
N VAL A 325 13.52 -12.32 -23.68
CA VAL A 325 12.90 -11.16 -23.01
C VAL A 325 12.92 -11.37 -21.50
N GLU A 326 13.44 -10.38 -20.78
CA GLU A 326 13.30 -10.24 -19.33
C GLU A 326 12.56 -8.94 -19.04
N ALA A 327 11.37 -9.05 -18.47
CA ALA A 327 10.59 -7.95 -17.95
C ALA A 327 10.60 -7.97 -16.41
N ALA A 328 10.46 -6.80 -15.81
CA ALA A 328 10.36 -6.64 -14.36
C ALA A 328 9.31 -5.58 -14.02
N GLY A 329 8.74 -5.68 -12.83
CA GLY A 329 7.86 -4.63 -12.33
C GLY A 329 8.59 -3.33 -11.99
N VAL A 330 7.79 -2.32 -11.64
CA VAL A 330 8.19 -0.93 -11.37
C VAL A 330 9.26 -0.75 -10.28
N PHE A 331 9.28 -1.62 -9.27
CA PHE A 331 10.24 -1.60 -8.17
C PHE A 331 11.66 -1.76 -8.69
N ARG A 332 11.90 -2.44 -9.81
CA ARG A 332 13.24 -2.49 -10.45
C ARG A 332 13.74 -1.08 -10.77
N ARG A 333 12.88 -0.24 -11.36
CA ARG A 333 13.24 1.13 -11.75
C ARG A 333 13.36 2.02 -10.51
N LEU A 334 12.44 1.89 -9.57
CA LEU A 334 12.47 2.65 -8.32
C LEU A 334 13.72 2.33 -7.47
N GLN A 335 14.22 1.09 -7.53
CA GLN A 335 15.48 0.69 -6.88
C GLN A 335 16.73 1.28 -7.52
N GLN A 336 16.69 1.62 -8.82
CA GLN A 336 17.83 2.26 -9.49
C GLN A 336 17.99 3.73 -9.10
N GLY A 337 16.91 4.38 -8.64
CA GLY A 337 16.96 5.73 -8.08
C GLY A 337 17.52 5.72 -6.66
N ALA A 338 18.82 5.99 -6.51
CA ALA A 338 19.49 6.05 -5.20
C ALA A 338 19.50 7.46 -4.57
N THR A 339 18.92 8.46 -5.24
CA THR A 339 18.88 9.83 -4.70
C THR A 339 17.90 9.88 -3.51
N PRO A 340 18.35 10.30 -2.31
CA PRO A 340 17.46 10.49 -1.19
C PRO A 340 16.35 11.47 -1.55
N VAL A 341 15.14 11.20 -1.07
CA VAL A 341 14.06 12.16 -1.16
C VAL A 341 14.45 13.39 -0.34
N LEU A 342 14.22 14.58 -0.91
CA LEU A 342 14.49 15.85 -0.24
C LEU A 342 13.81 15.92 1.13
N SER A 343 14.39 16.70 2.03
CA SER A 343 13.80 16.95 3.35
C SER A 343 12.36 17.46 3.23
N THR A 344 11.54 17.18 4.24
CA THR A 344 10.09 17.44 4.16
C THR A 344 9.80 18.91 3.89
N LEU A 345 10.55 19.81 4.52
CA LEU A 345 10.35 21.25 4.35
C LEU A 345 10.92 21.76 3.02
N LYS A 346 12.04 21.22 2.53
CA LYS A 346 12.62 21.62 1.23
C LYS A 346 11.69 21.26 0.09
N ARG A 347 11.15 20.05 0.13
CA ARG A 347 10.13 19.59 -0.82
C ARG A 347 8.88 20.45 -0.79
N ALA A 348 8.40 20.83 0.40
CA ALA A 348 7.22 21.68 0.55
C ALA A 348 7.39 23.03 -0.18
N TYR A 349 8.54 23.68 0.00
CA TYR A 349 8.82 24.96 -0.68
C TYR A 349 8.95 24.82 -2.19
N LEU A 350 9.55 23.73 -2.68
CA LEU A 350 9.72 23.50 -4.12
C LEU A 350 8.41 23.08 -4.83
N GLN A 351 7.44 22.55 -4.08
CA GLN A 351 6.13 22.13 -4.60
C GLN A 351 5.02 23.15 -4.32
N ALA A 352 5.33 24.29 -3.69
CA ALA A 352 4.35 25.31 -3.38
C ALA A 352 3.86 26.02 -4.66
N GLU A 353 2.64 25.74 -5.09
CA GLU A 353 2.04 26.39 -6.27
C GLU A 353 1.45 27.76 -5.93
N THR A 354 0.70 27.83 -4.82
CA THR A 354 0.13 29.08 -4.31
C THR A 354 1.15 29.73 -3.39
N ASN A 355 1.79 30.82 -3.85
CA ASN A 355 2.84 31.56 -3.14
C ASN A 355 4.23 30.88 -3.12
N ALA A 356 4.68 30.35 -4.26
CA ALA A 356 6.05 29.84 -4.43
C ALA A 356 7.11 30.86 -3.95
N PRO A 357 8.22 30.42 -3.32
CA PRO A 357 9.28 31.33 -2.91
C PRO A 357 9.97 31.97 -4.12
N VAL A 358 10.20 33.28 -4.05
CA VAL A 358 10.97 34.04 -5.04
C VAL A 358 12.48 33.90 -4.84
N ALA A 359 12.90 33.57 -3.62
CA ALA A 359 14.25 33.14 -3.28
C ALA A 359 14.18 32.11 -2.15
N TYR A 360 14.96 31.05 -2.24
CA TYR A 360 14.98 30.01 -1.21
C TYR A 360 16.34 29.32 -1.12
N TRP A 361 16.90 29.30 0.09
CA TRP A 361 18.17 28.66 0.44
C TRP A 361 17.90 27.63 1.54
N PRO A 362 17.96 26.32 1.24
CA PRO A 362 17.76 25.28 2.23
C PRO A 362 18.80 25.29 3.35
N CYS A 363 20.04 25.71 3.04
CA CYS A 363 21.20 25.67 3.94
C CYS A 363 21.54 24.25 4.43
N GLU A 364 21.25 23.25 3.60
CA GLU A 364 21.53 21.82 3.82
C GLU A 364 22.85 21.38 3.14
N ASP A 365 23.73 22.34 2.85
CA ASP A 365 24.97 22.12 2.11
C ASP A 365 25.98 21.31 2.93
N GLY A 366 26.80 20.51 2.25
CA GLY A 366 27.79 19.64 2.89
C GLY A 366 28.86 20.42 3.68
N ARG A 367 29.57 19.74 4.57
CA ARG A 367 30.55 20.33 5.50
C ARG A 367 31.65 21.19 4.85
N GLU A 368 32.00 20.92 3.60
CA GLU A 368 33.03 21.65 2.84
C GLU A 368 32.48 22.82 2.00
N ALA A 369 31.18 23.12 2.11
CA ALA A 369 30.57 24.21 1.37
C ALA A 369 31.17 25.58 1.74
N THR A 370 31.25 26.45 0.74
CA THR A 370 31.77 27.83 0.86
C THR A 370 30.69 28.90 0.73
N SER A 371 29.45 28.49 0.45
CA SER A 371 28.24 29.31 0.31
C SER A 371 27.01 28.42 0.50
N ALA A 372 25.85 28.99 0.85
CA ALA A 372 24.60 28.21 0.92
C ALA A 372 23.89 28.21 -0.45
N ALA A 373 23.71 27.04 -1.07
CA ALA A 373 23.12 26.97 -2.41
C ALA A 373 21.65 27.39 -2.43
N SER A 374 21.22 28.07 -3.50
CA SER A 374 19.79 28.29 -3.73
C SER A 374 19.15 27.03 -4.32
N ALA A 375 17.91 26.76 -3.94
CA ALA A 375 17.10 25.71 -4.55
C ALA A 375 16.15 26.24 -5.64
N ILE A 376 16.17 27.54 -5.93
CA ILE A 376 15.38 28.17 -6.99
C ILE A 376 16.30 28.48 -8.17
N ASP A 377 15.85 28.09 -9.36
CA ASP A 377 16.60 28.34 -10.58
C ASP A 377 16.76 29.85 -10.83
N GLY A 378 17.96 30.26 -11.25
CA GLY A 378 18.31 31.67 -11.47
C GLY A 378 18.51 32.53 -10.21
N VAL A 379 18.52 31.94 -9.00
CA VAL A 379 18.81 32.65 -7.75
C VAL A 379 20.23 32.31 -7.28
N ASP A 380 21.03 33.35 -6.99
CA ASP A 380 22.41 33.18 -6.54
C ASP A 380 22.48 32.54 -5.13
N PRO A 381 23.54 31.75 -4.84
CA PRO A 381 23.77 31.20 -3.51
C PRO A 381 24.03 32.31 -2.47
N MET A 382 23.63 32.10 -1.20
CA MET A 382 24.00 33.03 -0.14
C MET A 382 25.50 33.01 0.09
N GLN A 383 26.14 34.16 -0.03
CA GLN A 383 27.57 34.33 0.13
C GLN A 383 27.94 34.56 1.59
N ILE A 384 29.05 33.97 2.02
CA ILE A 384 29.68 34.35 3.28
C ILE A 384 30.41 35.68 3.04
N THR A 385 29.89 36.77 3.60
CA THR A 385 30.50 38.10 3.41
C THR A 385 31.54 38.41 4.47
N GLN A 386 31.40 37.83 5.67
CA GLN A 386 32.30 38.05 6.81
C GLN A 386 32.31 36.80 7.71
N GLY A 387 33.41 36.62 8.45
CA GLY A 387 33.50 35.59 9.49
C GLY A 387 33.47 34.14 8.98
N LYS A 388 32.94 33.21 9.80
CA LYS A 388 32.89 31.77 9.48
C LYS A 388 31.51 31.16 9.69
N ILE A 389 31.19 30.16 8.88
CA ILE A 389 29.96 29.37 8.95
C ILE A 389 30.36 27.90 9.04
N ASN A 390 29.72 27.14 9.91
CA ASN A 390 29.88 25.69 9.98
C ASN A 390 28.71 25.05 9.24
N PHE A 391 28.92 24.55 8.03
CA PHE A 391 27.90 23.81 7.28
C PHE A 391 27.74 22.38 7.80
N ALA A 392 26.54 21.81 7.63
CA ALA A 392 26.17 20.47 8.07
C ALA A 392 26.59 20.17 9.52
N SER A 393 26.29 21.10 10.44
CA SER A 393 26.68 21.02 11.85
C SER A 393 25.52 21.16 12.84
N ASN A 394 24.30 21.38 12.36
CA ASN A 394 23.10 21.45 13.20
C ASN A 394 22.03 20.47 12.67
N GLY A 395 21.83 19.37 13.39
CA GLY A 395 20.86 18.32 13.06
C GLY A 395 19.58 18.36 13.89
N GLU A 396 19.23 19.53 14.45
CA GLU A 396 18.16 19.69 15.44
C GLU A 396 16.74 19.55 14.85
N PHE A 397 16.60 19.69 13.53
CA PHE A 397 15.31 19.63 12.84
C PHE A 397 15.17 18.36 12.02
N ALA A 398 14.25 17.47 12.42
CA ALA A 398 13.95 16.26 11.64
C ALA A 398 13.35 16.55 10.25
N CYS A 399 12.85 17.76 10.01
CA CYS A 399 12.26 18.20 8.74
C CYS A 399 13.28 18.72 7.72
N SER A 400 14.56 18.74 8.10
CA SER A 400 15.70 19.20 7.33
C SER A 400 16.78 18.11 7.29
N ALA A 401 17.68 18.15 6.30
CA ALA A 401 19.02 17.58 6.47
C ALA A 401 19.86 18.47 7.41
N ASP A 402 21.05 18.03 7.80
CA ASP A 402 21.91 18.80 8.70
C ASP A 402 22.15 20.22 8.14
N MET A 403 21.72 21.21 8.92
CA MET A 403 21.77 22.62 8.56
C MET A 403 23.11 23.22 8.98
N LEU A 404 23.33 24.48 8.60
CA LEU A 404 24.47 25.25 9.07
C LEU A 404 24.26 25.80 10.49
N ALA A 405 25.38 26.02 11.20
CA ALA A 405 25.44 26.84 12.41
C ALA A 405 26.37 28.04 12.21
N LEU A 406 25.95 29.19 12.74
CA LEU A 406 26.73 30.41 12.71
C LEU A 406 27.95 30.29 13.62
N ASN A 407 29.11 30.74 13.15
CA ASN A 407 30.36 30.80 13.91
C ASN A 407 30.99 32.18 13.75
N ASN A 408 30.26 33.20 14.25
CA ASN A 408 30.56 34.61 14.04
C ASN A 408 30.71 34.96 12.56
N GLY A 409 29.80 34.46 11.71
CA GLY A 409 29.80 34.69 10.27
C GLY A 409 28.51 35.31 9.78
N THR A 410 28.59 35.96 8.62
CA THR A 410 27.46 36.63 7.97
C THR A 410 27.18 35.98 6.62
N LEU A 411 25.93 35.57 6.41
CA LEU A 411 25.42 35.13 5.12
C LEU A 411 24.57 36.22 4.48
N TRP A 412 24.74 36.42 3.18
CA TRP A 412 24.00 37.39 2.39
C TRP A 412 23.43 36.77 1.12
N GLY A 413 22.12 36.89 0.93
CA GLY A 413 21.41 36.40 -0.26
C GLY A 413 20.64 37.52 -0.94
N VAL A 414 20.75 37.60 -2.27
CA VAL A 414 20.00 38.55 -3.11
C VAL A 414 18.64 37.94 -3.49
N VAL A 415 17.58 38.74 -3.42
CA VAL A 415 16.23 38.33 -3.80
C VAL A 415 15.89 38.91 -5.17
N PRO A 416 15.49 38.07 -6.16
CA PRO A 416 15.05 38.54 -7.46
C PRO A 416 13.86 39.51 -7.36
N SER A 417 13.63 40.29 -8.42
CA SER A 417 12.49 41.20 -8.45
C SER A 417 11.16 40.44 -8.54
N TYR A 418 10.18 40.88 -7.75
CA TYR A 418 8.81 40.38 -7.76
C TYR A 418 7.83 41.53 -7.45
N PRO A 419 6.50 41.35 -7.64
CA PRO A 419 5.51 42.40 -7.39
C PRO A 419 5.64 43.00 -5.99
N SER A 420 5.60 44.33 -5.90
CA SER A 420 5.69 45.05 -4.63
C SER A 420 4.36 45.00 -3.86
N GLY A 421 4.43 45.23 -2.54
CA GLY A 421 3.26 45.36 -1.68
C GLY A 421 3.19 44.32 -0.57
N ALA A 422 3.95 43.24 -0.65
CA ALA A 422 4.15 42.32 0.46
C ALA A 422 5.50 41.60 0.36
N GLY A 423 5.91 41.00 1.47
CA GLY A 423 7.06 40.13 1.56
C GLY A 423 6.99 39.34 2.85
N MET A 424 7.21 38.03 2.75
CA MET A 424 7.28 37.14 3.89
C MET A 424 8.63 36.46 3.88
N VAL A 425 9.36 36.54 4.99
CA VAL A 425 10.64 35.84 5.17
C VAL A 425 10.46 34.79 6.25
N ARG A 426 10.76 33.54 5.90
CA ARG A 426 10.69 32.37 6.79
C ARG A 426 12.05 31.70 6.87
N PHE A 427 12.42 31.22 8.04
CA PHE A 427 13.59 30.37 8.22
C PHE A 427 13.48 29.54 9.50
N LEU A 428 14.11 28.38 9.50
CA LEU A 428 14.36 27.60 10.71
C LEU A 428 15.47 28.25 11.50
N VAL A 429 15.27 28.35 12.81
CA VAL A 429 16.28 28.81 13.76
C VAL A 429 16.34 27.89 14.97
N SER A 430 17.55 27.48 15.33
CA SER A 430 17.88 26.73 16.54
C SER A 430 18.75 27.60 17.43
N PHE A 431 18.25 27.96 18.62
CA PHE A 431 19.01 28.76 19.58
C PHE A 431 19.71 27.88 20.61
N PRO A 432 20.96 28.19 20.99
CA PRO A 432 21.68 27.42 21.98
C PRO A 432 21.07 27.56 23.38
N ALA A 433 21.25 26.54 24.22
CA ALA A 433 20.80 26.55 25.62
C ALA A 433 21.40 27.70 26.46
N THR A 434 22.57 28.21 26.07
CA THR A 434 23.19 29.38 26.70
C THR A 434 22.46 30.69 26.41
N GLY A 435 21.57 30.70 25.41
CA GLY A 435 21.01 31.92 24.84
C GLY A 435 22.06 32.77 24.13
N LEU A 436 21.64 33.97 23.77
CA LEU A 436 22.40 35.02 23.11
C LEU A 436 22.51 36.27 24.00
N ALA A 437 23.47 37.14 23.74
CA ALA A 437 23.58 38.40 24.47
C ALA A 437 22.49 39.40 24.03
N ASP A 438 22.10 40.30 24.95
CA ASP A 438 21.07 41.30 24.67
C ASP A 438 21.50 42.24 23.52
N GLY A 439 20.65 42.38 22.51
CA GLY A 439 20.90 43.24 21.35
C GLY A 439 21.54 42.55 20.14
N GLU A 440 21.97 41.29 20.26
CA GLU A 440 22.59 40.57 19.13
C GLU A 440 21.62 40.42 17.95
N ALA A 441 22.13 40.57 16.74
CA ALA A 441 21.30 40.64 15.55
C ALA A 441 21.25 39.32 14.79
N LEU A 442 20.04 38.75 14.69
CA LEU A 442 19.84 37.47 14.02
C LEU A 442 19.75 37.64 12.49
N ALA A 443 18.92 38.58 12.04
CA ALA A 443 18.64 38.78 10.63
C ALA A 443 18.41 40.24 10.28
N THR A 444 18.77 40.63 9.06
CA THR A 444 18.40 41.92 8.47
C THR A 444 17.78 41.69 7.10
N ILE A 445 16.59 42.25 6.87
CA ILE A 445 15.85 42.17 5.61
C ILE A 445 15.83 43.57 5.01
N HIS A 446 16.29 43.70 3.77
CA HIS A 446 16.19 44.97 3.05
C HIS A 446 14.96 45.00 2.15
N THR A 447 14.34 46.18 2.06
CA THR A 447 13.15 46.41 1.25
C THR A 447 13.30 47.67 0.38
N SER A 448 12.57 47.74 -0.74
CA SER A 448 12.73 48.81 -1.72
C SER A 448 11.94 50.10 -1.42
N GLY A 449 11.15 50.15 -0.34
CA GLY A 449 10.30 51.29 0.04
C GLY A 449 11.01 52.40 0.81
N ASP A 450 10.23 53.17 1.59
CA ASP A 450 10.74 54.23 2.48
C ASP A 450 11.46 53.64 3.70
N ILE A 451 10.87 52.58 4.28
CA ILE A 451 11.58 51.71 5.20
C ILE A 451 12.39 50.76 4.35
N SER A 452 13.72 50.87 4.42
CA SER A 452 14.62 50.08 3.59
C SER A 452 15.30 48.96 4.35
N ARG A 453 15.23 48.96 5.68
CA ARG A 453 15.89 47.94 6.52
C ARG A 453 15.00 47.55 7.68
N TRP A 454 14.83 46.24 7.85
CA TRP A 454 14.16 45.59 8.96
C TRP A 454 15.15 44.68 9.66
N ARG A 455 15.33 44.85 10.97
CA ARG A 455 16.36 44.16 11.76
C ARG A 455 15.71 43.39 12.90
N LEU A 456 15.95 42.09 12.96
CA LEU A 456 15.49 41.23 14.04
C LEU A 456 16.62 41.03 15.05
N THR A 457 16.41 41.51 16.27
CA THR A 457 17.40 41.41 17.37
C THR A 457 16.88 40.54 18.51
N TRP A 458 17.82 39.84 19.14
CA TRP A 458 17.60 39.10 20.36
C TRP A 458 17.56 40.04 21.57
N HIS A 459 16.76 39.67 22.56
CA HIS A 459 16.71 40.32 23.85
C HIS A 459 16.68 39.30 24.99
N THR A 460 17.06 39.79 26.17
CA THR A 460 17.12 39.04 27.43
C THR A 460 15.90 38.14 27.63
N GLY A 461 16.13 36.87 27.97
CA GLY A 461 15.07 35.88 28.18
C GLY A 461 14.52 35.25 26.89
N GLY A 462 15.16 35.47 25.74
CA GLY A 462 14.71 34.94 24.45
C GLY A 462 13.51 35.70 23.89
N ALA A 463 13.43 36.99 24.18
CA ALA A 463 12.53 37.90 23.50
C ALA A 463 13.11 38.33 22.16
N LEU A 464 12.25 38.65 21.18
CA LEU A 464 12.67 39.17 19.88
C LEU A 464 12.12 40.58 19.68
N LYS A 465 12.89 41.42 18.98
CA LYS A 465 12.47 42.77 18.58
C LYS A 465 12.74 42.98 17.11
N LEU A 466 11.76 43.54 16.40
CA LEU A 466 11.90 43.98 15.03
C LEU A 466 12.06 45.50 15.00
N MET A 467 13.22 45.96 14.55
CA MET A 467 13.55 47.38 14.37
C MET A 467 13.48 47.73 12.89
N TRP A 468 13.14 48.97 12.56
CA TRP A 468 13.09 49.44 11.17
C TRP A 468 13.75 50.81 10.97
N PHE A 469 14.40 50.95 9.82
CA PHE A 469 15.22 52.11 9.46
C PHE A 469 14.84 52.62 8.07
N ASP A 470 14.99 53.92 7.86
CA ASP A 470 14.81 54.53 6.55
C ASP A 470 16.02 54.31 5.63
N ARG A 471 15.94 54.86 4.41
CA ARG A 471 17.01 54.77 3.40
C ARG A 471 18.34 55.42 3.81
N ALA A 472 18.32 56.36 4.76
CA ALA A 472 19.53 56.93 5.32
C ALA A 472 20.08 56.10 6.50
N VAL A 473 19.50 54.91 6.73
CA VAL A 473 19.83 54.00 7.85
C VAL A 473 19.54 54.67 9.21
N VAL A 474 18.64 55.64 9.24
CA VAL A 474 18.20 56.29 10.48
C VAL A 474 17.13 55.43 11.13
N TYR A 475 17.26 55.20 12.43
CA TYR A 475 16.27 54.46 13.21
C TYR A 475 14.92 55.19 13.20
N VAL A 476 13.86 54.49 12.79
CA VAL A 476 12.50 55.04 12.71
C VAL A 476 11.61 54.51 13.84
N GLY A 477 11.80 53.26 14.25
CA GLY A 477 11.02 52.65 15.34
C GLY A 477 11.31 51.15 15.50
N ASP A 478 10.66 50.55 16.50
CA ASP A 478 10.69 49.11 16.73
C ASP A 478 9.40 48.57 17.35
N SER A 479 9.27 47.24 17.37
CA SER A 479 8.12 46.50 17.88
C SER A 479 7.97 46.51 19.41
N GLY A 480 8.94 47.00 20.16
CA GLY A 480 9.20 46.58 21.54
C GLY A 480 9.75 45.15 21.60
N ALA A 481 10.23 44.75 22.78
CA ALA A 481 10.63 43.36 23.01
C ALA A 481 9.39 42.46 23.15
N ILE A 482 9.28 41.44 22.29
CA ILE A 482 8.18 40.48 22.28
C ILE A 482 8.66 39.19 22.93
N GLY A 483 8.00 38.80 24.02
CA GLY A 483 8.34 37.60 24.77
C GLY A 483 7.94 36.32 24.03
N PHE A 484 8.93 35.63 23.48
CA PHE A 484 8.76 34.34 22.79
C PHE A 484 9.41 33.16 23.53
N ASN A 485 10.24 33.41 24.55
CA ASN A 485 10.96 32.40 25.33
C ASN A 485 11.87 31.50 24.46
N MET A 486 12.66 32.12 23.58
CA MET A 486 13.46 31.43 22.54
C MET A 486 14.74 30.73 23.03
N VAL A 487 15.03 30.74 24.33
CA VAL A 487 16.21 30.03 24.88
C VAL A 487 16.01 28.52 24.73
N ASP A 488 16.99 27.83 24.15
CA ASP A 488 16.95 26.37 23.90
C ASP A 488 15.76 25.93 23.01
N LYS A 489 15.36 26.79 22.05
CA LYS A 489 14.22 26.54 21.17
C LYS A 489 14.63 26.36 19.72
N ASN A 490 13.92 25.43 19.09
CA ASN A 490 13.96 25.14 17.66
C ASN A 490 12.61 25.55 17.05
N VAL A 491 12.59 26.60 16.23
CA VAL A 491 11.35 27.13 15.66
C VAL A 491 11.48 27.44 14.17
N LEU A 492 10.35 27.35 13.46
CA LEU A 492 10.14 28.11 12.24
C LEU A 492 9.82 29.56 12.66
N LEU A 493 10.63 30.51 12.22
CA LEU A 493 10.42 31.93 12.42
C LEU A 493 9.88 32.54 11.13
N GLN A 494 8.84 33.37 11.25
CA GLN A 494 8.18 34.07 10.15
C GLN A 494 8.14 35.57 10.43
N ILE A 495 8.54 36.38 9.46
CA ILE A 495 8.39 37.84 9.45
C ILE A 495 7.49 38.21 8.28
N ASP A 496 6.36 38.82 8.60
CA ASP A 496 5.39 39.27 7.61
C ASP A 496 5.47 40.77 7.44
N LEU A 497 5.54 41.23 6.20
CA LEU A 497 5.51 42.63 5.83
C LEU A 497 4.47 42.81 4.72
N SER A 498 3.52 43.74 4.89
CA SER A 498 2.53 44.05 3.86
C SER A 498 2.15 45.53 3.85
N GLN A 499 1.94 46.09 2.66
CA GLN A 499 1.41 47.43 2.48
C GLN A 499 -0.09 47.43 2.74
N GLN A 500 -0.56 48.36 3.58
CA GLN A 500 -1.97 48.54 3.94
C GLN A 500 -2.31 50.02 3.81
N GLY A 501 -2.88 50.42 2.67
CA GLY A 501 -3.05 51.84 2.33
C GLY A 501 -1.69 52.57 2.38
N GLY A 502 -1.62 53.69 3.10
CA GLY A 502 -0.39 54.47 3.31
C GLY A 502 0.55 53.95 4.40
N ASN A 503 0.28 52.77 4.99
CA ASN A 503 1.01 52.23 6.13
C ASN A 503 1.59 50.84 5.81
N ILE A 504 2.57 50.41 6.60
CA ILE A 504 3.11 49.04 6.55
C ILE A 504 2.59 48.26 7.75
N ARG A 505 2.01 47.09 7.52
CA ARG A 505 1.65 46.13 8.56
C ARG A 505 2.75 45.10 8.71
N TRP A 506 3.21 44.87 9.93
CA TRP A 506 4.23 43.87 10.26
C TRP A 506 3.71 42.84 11.25
N ARG A 507 4.24 41.62 11.21
CA ARG A 507 4.02 40.56 12.22
C ARG A 507 5.27 39.70 12.33
N ILE A 508 5.60 39.26 13.55
CA ILE A 508 6.58 38.21 13.79
C ILE A 508 5.82 37.02 14.35
N ALA A 509 6.08 35.82 13.84
CA ALA A 509 5.45 34.61 14.35
C ALA A 509 6.45 33.46 14.44
N THR A 510 6.23 32.56 15.40
CA THR A 510 7.11 31.41 15.61
C THR A 510 6.31 30.15 15.88
N LEU A 511 6.76 29.04 15.31
CA LEU A 511 6.14 27.72 15.46
C LEU A 511 7.20 26.67 15.78
N GLU A 512 7.07 26.00 16.92
CA GLU A 512 7.86 24.80 17.22
C GLU A 512 7.38 23.62 16.37
N PRO A 513 8.27 22.73 15.90
CA PRO A 513 7.88 21.51 15.19
C PRO A 513 6.82 20.69 15.94
N GLY A 514 5.67 20.47 15.30
CA GLY A 514 4.56 19.69 15.86
C GLY A 514 3.65 20.44 16.85
N ALA A 515 3.89 21.72 17.12
CA ALA A 515 3.02 22.51 17.99
C ALA A 515 1.67 22.80 17.32
N GLY A 516 0.57 22.64 18.07
CA GLY A 516 -0.78 23.01 17.61
C GLY A 516 -1.10 24.51 17.75
N VAL A 517 -0.20 25.29 18.37
CA VAL A 517 -0.35 26.73 18.59
C VAL A 517 1.01 27.40 18.31
N GLY A 518 0.98 28.48 17.54
CA GLY A 518 2.14 29.33 17.30
C GLY A 518 2.09 30.59 18.17
N LEU A 519 3.24 31.20 18.41
CA LEU A 519 3.33 32.48 19.09
C LEU A 519 3.39 33.60 18.04
N THR A 520 2.87 34.78 18.38
CA THR A 520 2.82 35.92 17.46
C THR A 520 3.07 37.22 18.22
N GLY A 521 3.90 38.08 17.64
CA GLY A 521 4.06 39.48 17.99
C GLY A 521 3.51 40.38 16.89
N GLY A 522 2.62 41.29 17.26
CA GLY A 522 1.82 42.07 16.32
C GLY A 522 0.45 41.41 16.01
N PRO A 523 -0.23 41.80 14.92
CA PRO A 523 0.25 42.71 13.88
C PRO A 523 0.42 44.14 14.40
N GLY A 524 1.54 44.77 14.07
CA GLY A 524 1.79 46.18 14.31
C GLY A 524 1.73 47.01 13.02
N THR A 525 1.75 48.34 13.16
CA THR A 525 1.65 49.27 12.03
C THR A 525 2.79 50.29 12.06
N VAL A 526 3.49 50.46 10.94
CA VAL A 526 4.37 51.59 10.66
C VAL A 526 3.58 52.61 9.85
N ASN A 527 3.31 53.78 10.44
CA ASN A 527 2.43 54.78 9.85
C ASN A 527 3.14 55.65 8.80
N GLY A 528 2.46 55.94 7.70
CA GLY A 528 2.90 56.92 6.69
C GLY A 528 4.17 56.52 5.93
N ARG A 529 4.35 55.23 5.66
CA ARG A 529 5.55 54.68 5.01
C ARG A 529 5.18 53.63 3.96
N THR A 530 6.05 53.50 2.95
CA THR A 530 5.93 52.47 1.91
C THR A 530 6.91 51.32 2.13
N LEU A 531 6.48 50.09 1.83
CA LEU A 531 7.27 48.85 1.96
C LEU A 531 8.07 48.52 0.71
N GLY A 532 7.44 48.56 -0.47
CA GLY A 532 8.03 48.02 -1.70
C GLY A 532 8.06 46.49 -1.73
N ARG A 533 9.19 45.90 -2.12
CA ARG A 533 9.48 44.45 -2.09
C ARG A 533 10.75 44.17 -1.29
N VAL A 534 10.97 42.92 -0.88
CA VAL A 534 12.25 42.47 -0.31
C VAL A 534 13.32 42.43 -1.41
N THR A 535 14.52 42.93 -1.13
CA THR A 535 15.64 42.99 -2.08
C THR A 535 16.76 42.02 -1.75
N ASP A 536 17.01 41.79 -0.47
CA ASP A 536 18.08 40.92 0.01
C ASP A 536 17.89 40.62 1.51
N VAL A 537 18.54 39.53 1.96
CA VAL A 537 18.46 39.02 3.32
C VAL A 537 19.87 38.74 3.84
N TYR A 538 20.15 39.25 5.04
CA TYR A 538 21.34 38.95 5.83
C TYR A 538 20.97 38.08 7.02
N ILE A 539 21.80 37.08 7.30
CA ILE A 539 21.76 36.25 8.50
C ILE A 539 23.08 36.44 9.26
N GLY A 540 23.00 36.67 10.57
CA GLY A 540 24.15 37.02 11.41
C GLY A 540 24.89 38.30 10.95
N PRO A 541 24.18 39.43 10.73
CA PRO A 541 24.77 40.64 10.15
C PRO A 541 25.94 41.26 10.94
N ASP A 542 26.04 41.02 12.26
CA ASP A 542 27.04 41.63 13.14
C ASP A 542 28.14 40.66 13.62
N MET A 543 28.14 39.41 13.13
CA MET A 543 29.09 38.36 13.54
C MET A 543 29.09 38.06 15.05
N ASP A 544 27.96 38.22 15.72
CA ASP A 544 27.80 38.11 17.18
C ASP A 544 26.96 36.90 17.62
N VAL A 545 26.20 36.28 16.70
CA VAL A 545 25.27 35.18 17.00
C VAL A 545 25.87 33.77 16.86
N ALA A 546 26.96 33.48 17.57
CA ALA A 546 27.60 32.15 17.54
C ALA A 546 26.67 31.01 18.02
N GLY A 547 26.78 29.84 17.37
CA GLY A 547 26.09 28.62 17.78
C GLY A 547 24.62 28.53 17.33
N VAL A 548 24.05 29.60 16.76
CA VAL A 548 22.69 29.58 16.21
C VAL A 548 22.65 28.75 14.93
N GLY A 549 21.79 27.74 14.90
CA GLY A 549 21.48 26.96 13.71
C GLY A 549 20.51 27.71 12.79
N ILE A 550 20.77 27.76 11.48
CA ILE A 550 19.90 28.40 10.50
C ILE A 550 19.65 27.46 9.32
N GLY A 551 18.40 27.35 8.91
CA GLY A 551 18.06 26.65 7.67
C GLY A 551 16.79 27.15 7.01
N HIS A 552 16.56 26.69 5.79
CA HIS A 552 15.35 26.97 5.01
C HIS A 552 14.99 28.47 4.93
N VAL A 553 15.96 29.33 4.59
CA VAL A 553 15.73 30.76 4.40
C VAL A 553 14.94 30.97 3.10
N ALA A 554 13.65 31.27 3.23
CA ALA A 554 12.71 31.45 2.13
C ALA A 554 12.13 32.87 2.14
N VAL A 555 12.03 33.47 0.96
CA VAL A 555 11.33 34.74 0.72
C VAL A 555 10.16 34.46 -0.20
N GLN A 556 8.95 34.78 0.25
CA GLN A 556 7.71 34.58 -0.49
C GLN A 556 7.03 35.93 -0.79
N PRO A 557 6.36 36.07 -1.95
CA PRO A 557 5.82 37.34 -2.41
C PRO A 557 4.53 37.77 -1.69
N ALA A 558 3.85 36.85 -1.01
CA ALA A 558 2.66 37.12 -0.22
C ALA A 558 2.78 36.57 1.21
N VAL A 559 2.03 37.17 2.13
CA VAL A 559 1.91 36.72 3.53
C VAL A 559 0.86 35.62 3.61
N THR A 560 1.23 34.47 4.16
CA THR A 560 0.32 33.34 4.35
C THR A 560 0.35 32.81 5.80
N ASP A 561 -0.44 31.79 6.07
CA ASP A 561 -0.63 31.29 7.43
C ASP A 561 0.63 30.55 7.92
N LEU A 562 1.01 30.78 9.18
CA LEU A 562 2.16 30.14 9.82
C LEU A 562 2.09 28.60 9.76
N PHE A 563 0.88 28.05 9.72
CA PHE A 563 0.62 26.62 9.72
C PHE A 563 0.59 25.97 8.33
N ASP A 564 0.78 26.72 7.23
CA ASP A 564 0.75 26.17 5.86
C ASP A 564 1.71 24.98 5.68
N PHE A 565 2.82 24.98 6.42
CA PHE A 565 3.82 23.90 6.41
C PHE A 565 3.94 23.17 7.76
N ALA A 566 2.93 23.20 8.63
CA ALA A 566 3.02 22.65 9.98
C ALA A 566 3.32 21.14 9.99
N GLN A 567 2.71 20.36 9.09
CA GLN A 567 2.98 18.92 8.99
C GLN A 567 4.41 18.65 8.51
N GLN A 568 4.89 19.41 7.54
CA GLN A 568 6.24 19.29 6.99
C GLN A 568 7.29 19.73 7.99
N LEU A 569 7.03 20.79 8.76
CA LEU A 569 7.85 21.26 9.87
C LEU A 569 7.97 20.20 10.98
N ALA A 570 6.87 19.51 11.29
CA ALA A 570 6.85 18.37 12.20
C ALA A 570 7.46 17.09 11.61
N ALA A 571 7.95 17.14 10.36
CA ALA A 571 8.42 15.97 9.60
C ALA A 571 7.39 14.82 9.58
N TYR A 572 6.10 15.16 9.53
CA TYR A 572 4.98 14.22 9.57
C TYR A 572 4.98 13.30 10.81
N ASN A 573 5.62 13.70 11.92
CA ASN A 573 5.65 12.89 13.14
C ASN A 573 4.23 12.54 13.63
N GLY A 574 3.95 11.25 13.88
CA GLY A 574 2.63 10.75 14.27
C GLY A 574 1.70 10.40 13.11
N GLU A 575 2.13 10.55 11.86
CA GLU A 575 1.39 10.09 10.67
C GLU A 575 1.25 8.56 10.67
N GLU A 576 0.08 8.07 10.28
CA GLU A 576 -0.20 6.65 10.16
C GLU A 576 0.59 6.02 9.01
N ALA A 577 1.04 4.77 9.20
CA ALA A 577 1.81 4.01 8.23
C ALA A 577 1.17 4.00 6.82
N TYR A 578 -0.13 3.70 6.75
CA TYR A 578 -0.86 3.73 5.48
C TYR A 578 -0.79 5.10 4.79
N THR A 579 -1.09 6.17 5.55
CA THR A 579 -1.14 7.53 5.04
C THR A 579 0.23 7.97 4.54
N ARG A 580 1.30 7.64 5.27
CA ARG A 580 2.67 7.91 4.85
C ARG A 580 3.04 7.17 3.57
N ALA A 581 2.73 5.88 3.46
CA ALA A 581 3.03 5.09 2.27
C ALA A 581 2.31 5.65 1.03
N GLY A 582 1.03 5.99 1.15
CA GLY A 582 0.26 6.60 0.08
C GLY A 582 0.82 7.96 -0.35
N ARG A 583 1.06 8.86 0.61
CA ARG A 583 1.60 10.20 0.36
C ARG A 583 2.98 10.15 -0.31
N LEU A 584 3.92 9.38 0.25
CA LEU A 584 5.26 9.23 -0.33
C LEU A 584 5.22 8.69 -1.75
N SER A 585 4.30 7.76 -2.05
CA SER A 585 4.18 7.21 -3.40
C SER A 585 3.73 8.28 -4.38
N VAL A 586 2.67 9.03 -4.06
CA VAL A 586 2.16 10.12 -4.92
C VAL A 586 3.22 11.19 -5.13
N GLU A 587 3.91 11.61 -4.06
CA GLU A 587 4.99 12.60 -4.13
C GLU A 587 6.18 12.16 -5.02
N ASN A 588 6.34 10.85 -5.26
CA ASN A 588 7.38 10.28 -6.10
C ASN A 588 6.85 9.75 -7.45
N GLY A 589 5.63 10.16 -7.86
CA GLY A 589 5.05 9.80 -9.15
C GLY A 589 4.70 8.31 -9.29
N PHE A 590 4.45 7.65 -8.16
CA PHE A 590 4.10 6.24 -8.10
C PHE A 590 2.74 6.05 -7.44
N TYR A 591 1.89 5.21 -8.02
CA TYR A 591 0.63 4.87 -7.37
C TYR A 591 0.80 3.63 -6.49
N LEU A 592 0.33 3.73 -5.26
CA LEU A 592 0.34 2.64 -4.30
C LEU A 592 -1.05 2.44 -3.71
N GLY A 593 -1.61 1.27 -3.97
CA GLY A 593 -2.82 0.81 -3.32
C GLY A 593 -2.66 0.46 -1.86
N SER A 594 -3.76 0.20 -1.19
CA SER A 594 -3.74 -0.68 -0.02
C SER A 594 -4.72 -1.84 -0.10
N TYR A 595 -4.27 -2.95 0.47
CA TYR A 595 -5.10 -4.07 0.84
C TYR A 595 -5.29 -4.05 2.35
N ARG A 596 -6.54 -3.95 2.79
CA ARG A 596 -6.91 -3.80 4.20
C ARG A 596 -7.79 -4.94 4.70
N GLY A 597 -8.04 -4.98 5.99
CA GLY A 597 -8.95 -5.92 6.65
C GLY A 597 -10.39 -5.82 6.14
N ALA A 598 -11.24 -6.71 6.63
CA ALA A 598 -12.64 -6.76 6.23
C ALA A 598 -13.40 -5.50 6.69
N PHE A 599 -14.36 -5.05 5.87
CA PHE A 599 -15.20 -3.88 6.14
C PHE A 599 -15.85 -3.93 7.53
N GLY A 600 -15.70 -2.85 8.31
CA GLY A 600 -16.30 -2.71 9.64
C GLY A 600 -15.42 -3.16 10.80
N GLN A 601 -14.19 -3.63 10.53
CA GLN A 601 -13.17 -3.80 11.56
C GLN A 601 -12.49 -2.45 11.85
N THR A 602 -12.43 -2.05 13.12
CA THR A 602 -11.62 -0.89 13.54
C THR A 602 -10.15 -1.28 13.45
N GLU A 603 -9.49 -0.89 12.36
CA GLU A 603 -8.04 -1.04 12.21
C GLU A 603 -7.33 0.02 13.04
N VAL A 604 -6.41 -0.41 13.92
CA VAL A 604 -5.53 0.51 14.65
C VAL A 604 -4.21 0.57 13.89
N TRP A 605 -3.85 1.78 13.47
CA TRP A 605 -2.70 2.01 12.60
C TRP A 605 -1.45 2.32 13.39
N THR A 606 -0.33 1.76 12.95
CA THR A 606 0.97 2.15 13.51
C THR A 606 1.27 3.60 13.13
N LYS A 607 1.39 4.46 14.14
CA LYS A 607 1.89 5.83 13.96
C LYS A 607 3.40 5.82 13.89
N LEU A 608 3.93 6.51 12.90
CA LEU A 608 5.35 6.56 12.62
C LEU A 608 6.01 7.79 13.22
N GLY A 609 7.32 7.69 13.48
CA GLY A 609 8.12 8.81 13.95
C GLY A 609 8.41 9.82 12.83
N PRO A 610 9.28 10.81 13.07
CA PRO A 610 9.63 11.81 12.08
C PRO A 610 10.18 11.20 10.77
N GLN A 611 9.79 11.76 9.63
CA GLN A 611 10.28 11.36 8.31
C GLN A 611 11.56 12.13 7.97
N ARG A 612 12.70 11.43 8.02
CA ARG A 612 14.01 11.98 7.64
C ARG A 612 14.31 11.78 6.14
N PRO A 613 15.26 12.53 5.56
CA PRO A 613 15.74 12.28 4.20
C PRO A 613 16.31 10.85 4.08
N LYS A 614 15.69 10.03 3.22
CA LYS A 614 16.12 8.68 2.85
C LYS A 614 15.69 8.39 1.41
N VAL A 615 16.24 7.36 0.79
CA VAL A 615 15.78 6.88 -0.53
C VAL A 615 14.32 6.45 -0.42
N PHE A 616 13.54 6.69 -1.48
CA PHE A 616 12.08 6.44 -1.47
C PHE A 616 11.70 5.02 -1.04
N LEU A 617 12.37 4.00 -1.57
CA LEU A 617 12.08 2.61 -1.19
C LEU A 617 12.50 2.30 0.25
N ASP A 618 13.57 2.92 0.77
CA ASP A 618 13.95 2.76 2.18
C ASP A 618 12.92 3.42 3.11
N LEU A 619 12.31 4.53 2.69
CA LEU A 619 11.19 5.14 3.44
C LEU A 619 9.96 4.22 3.45
N LEU A 620 9.65 3.56 2.32
CA LEU A 620 8.59 2.56 2.30
C LEU A 620 8.96 1.37 3.19
N GLU A 621 10.19 0.85 3.11
CA GLU A 621 10.66 -0.22 3.99
C GLU A 621 10.56 0.15 5.48
N ASP A 622 10.88 1.38 5.87
CA ASP A 622 10.68 1.88 7.23
C ASP A 622 9.20 1.83 7.66
N VAL A 623 8.29 2.20 6.76
CA VAL A 623 6.84 2.10 7.00
C VAL A 623 6.42 0.66 7.26
N ALA A 624 6.76 -0.26 6.36
CA ALA A 624 6.38 -1.67 6.50
C ALA A 624 7.05 -2.36 7.69
N ARG A 625 8.31 -1.99 8.01
CA ARG A 625 9.03 -2.51 9.16
C ARG A 625 8.36 -2.11 10.48
N ALA A 626 7.98 -0.85 10.61
CA ALA A 626 7.30 -0.34 11.80
C ALA A 626 5.88 -0.91 11.95
N ASP A 627 5.12 -1.02 10.86
CA ASP A 627 3.75 -1.53 10.91
C ASP A 627 3.67 -3.06 10.96
N ASN A 628 4.69 -3.79 10.47
CA ASN A 628 4.65 -5.21 10.09
C ASN A 628 3.83 -5.50 8.81
N GLY A 629 3.60 -4.49 7.97
CA GLY A 629 2.98 -4.64 6.65
C GLY A 629 3.94 -5.20 5.58
N VAL A 630 3.44 -5.33 4.35
CA VAL A 630 4.22 -5.80 3.19
C VAL A 630 3.81 -5.06 1.92
N PHE A 631 4.78 -4.75 1.06
CA PHE A 631 4.51 -4.24 -0.28
C PHE A 631 4.64 -5.34 -1.32
N TYR A 632 3.84 -5.25 -2.37
CA TYR A 632 4.00 -6.07 -3.56
C TYR A 632 3.52 -5.34 -4.80
N GLU A 633 4.07 -5.70 -5.96
CA GLU A 633 3.61 -5.19 -7.25
C GLU A 633 2.33 -5.88 -7.70
N ASN A 634 1.45 -5.11 -8.34
CA ASN A 634 0.20 -5.61 -8.90
C ASN A 634 0.45 -6.48 -10.14
N ARG A 635 -0.49 -7.37 -10.46
CA ARG A 635 -0.39 -8.26 -11.62
C ARG A 635 -1.03 -7.67 -12.87
N GLY A 636 -1.99 -6.76 -12.70
CA GLY A 636 -2.73 -6.16 -13.81
C GLY A 636 -2.32 -4.73 -14.17
N SER A 637 -1.50 -4.06 -13.34
CA SER A 637 -1.03 -2.70 -13.58
C SER A 637 0.40 -2.49 -13.09
N ILE A 638 1.05 -1.42 -13.56
CA ILE A 638 2.42 -1.03 -13.19
C ILE A 638 2.55 -0.51 -11.74
N ASP A 639 1.46 -0.55 -10.97
CA ASP A 639 1.40 0.00 -9.62
C ASP A 639 1.75 -1.06 -8.56
N GLY A 640 1.82 -0.63 -7.30
CA GLY A 640 1.99 -1.51 -6.15
C GLY A 640 0.78 -1.52 -5.23
N THR A 641 0.81 -2.43 -4.27
CA THR A 641 -0.14 -2.49 -3.16
C THR A 641 0.61 -2.63 -1.84
N TYR A 642 0.23 -1.81 -0.86
CA TYR A 642 0.59 -1.97 0.53
C TYR A 642 -0.44 -2.84 1.26
N ARG A 643 -0.04 -4.02 1.68
CA ARG A 643 -0.86 -4.88 2.51
C ARG A 643 -0.57 -4.61 3.97
N THR A 644 -1.58 -4.11 4.67
CA THR A 644 -1.45 -3.56 6.01
C THR A 644 -1.35 -4.65 7.07
N TYR A 645 -0.73 -4.35 8.22
CA TYR A 645 -0.60 -5.32 9.30
C TYR A 645 -1.94 -5.91 9.79
N PRO A 646 -3.01 -5.13 10.02
CA PRO A 646 -4.30 -5.70 10.40
C PRO A 646 -4.85 -6.71 9.39
N SER A 647 -4.62 -6.51 8.09
CA SER A 647 -5.03 -7.45 7.03
C SER A 647 -4.23 -8.77 6.98
N LEU A 648 -3.14 -8.85 7.75
CA LEU A 648 -2.31 -10.04 7.88
C LEU A 648 -2.75 -10.95 9.03
N LEU A 649 -3.53 -10.41 9.96
CA LEU A 649 -3.97 -11.07 11.17
C LEU A 649 -5.28 -11.81 10.95
N HIS A 650 -5.42 -12.98 11.60
CA HIS A 650 -6.66 -13.77 11.62
C HIS A 650 -7.33 -13.92 10.24
N GLN A 651 -6.51 -14.21 9.21
CA GLN A 651 -6.99 -14.28 7.84
C GLN A 651 -7.86 -15.51 7.59
N ASP A 652 -8.88 -15.33 6.77
CA ASP A 652 -9.57 -16.44 6.10
C ASP A 652 -8.59 -17.22 5.23
N VAL A 653 -8.78 -18.54 5.17
CA VAL A 653 -7.96 -19.42 4.33
C VAL A 653 -8.22 -19.11 2.86
N ARG A 654 -7.18 -18.67 2.14
CA ARG A 654 -7.25 -18.38 0.69
C ARG A 654 -7.28 -19.65 -0.14
N ILE A 655 -6.44 -20.61 0.20
CA ILE A 655 -6.38 -21.93 -0.44
C ILE A 655 -6.39 -23.01 0.64
N ALA A 656 -7.37 -23.90 0.57
CA ALA A 656 -7.45 -25.08 1.42
C ALA A 656 -7.10 -26.32 0.58
N PHE A 657 -5.85 -26.76 0.66
CA PHE A 657 -5.40 -27.99 0.01
C PHE A 657 -5.82 -29.21 0.81
N ASP A 658 -6.04 -30.32 0.10
CA ASP A 658 -6.21 -31.64 0.67
C ASP A 658 -5.10 -32.57 0.16
N TYR A 659 -4.25 -33.03 1.09
CA TYR A 659 -3.14 -33.92 0.77
C TYR A 659 -3.61 -35.24 0.16
N THR A 660 -4.68 -35.85 0.70
CA THR A 660 -5.15 -37.17 0.25
C THR A 660 -5.89 -37.11 -1.08
N ALA A 661 -6.36 -35.92 -1.48
CA ALA A 661 -6.91 -35.67 -2.81
C ALA A 661 -5.83 -35.60 -3.92
N GLY A 662 -4.54 -35.64 -3.56
CA GLY A 662 -3.43 -35.63 -4.52
C GLY A 662 -3.36 -34.34 -5.34
N GLN A 663 -3.62 -33.21 -4.69
CA GLN A 663 -3.65 -31.88 -5.29
C GLN A 663 -2.26 -31.24 -5.43
N LEU A 664 -1.30 -31.65 -4.60
CA LEU A 664 0.06 -31.10 -4.58
C LEU A 664 0.95 -31.79 -5.62
N SER A 665 1.86 -31.03 -6.23
CA SER A 665 2.85 -31.57 -7.19
C SER A 665 3.93 -32.40 -6.49
N ASP A 666 4.27 -32.03 -5.26
CA ASP A 666 5.28 -32.67 -4.44
C ASP A 666 4.77 -32.83 -3.00
N VAL A 667 5.33 -33.78 -2.26
CA VAL A 667 5.05 -33.94 -0.82
C VAL A 667 5.86 -32.87 -0.06
N PRO A 668 5.21 -31.91 0.64
CA PRO A 668 5.94 -30.91 1.40
C PRO A 668 6.76 -31.55 2.51
N ALA A 669 8.05 -31.24 2.55
CA ALA A 669 8.95 -31.71 3.60
C ALA A 669 9.18 -30.59 4.63
N PRO A 670 9.02 -30.87 5.93
CA PRO A 670 9.35 -29.89 6.96
C PRO A 670 10.87 -29.72 7.03
N VAL A 671 11.32 -28.49 7.22
CA VAL A 671 12.71 -28.16 7.55
C VAL A 671 12.77 -27.73 9.02
N ASN A 672 13.75 -28.26 9.74
CA ASN A 672 14.01 -27.94 11.15
C ASN A 672 15.37 -27.26 11.24
N ASP A 673 15.37 -25.92 11.12
CA ASP A 673 16.56 -25.08 11.17
C ASP A 673 16.34 -23.85 12.06
N ASP A 674 17.39 -23.05 12.22
CA ASP A 674 17.45 -21.86 13.06
C ASP A 674 17.18 -20.56 12.27
N GLN A 675 16.81 -20.65 10.99
CA GLN A 675 16.71 -19.51 10.08
C GLN A 675 15.77 -18.39 10.57
N ALA A 676 14.70 -18.75 11.30
CA ALA A 676 13.73 -17.81 11.86
C ALA A 676 13.81 -17.70 13.40
N LEU A 677 14.75 -18.38 14.03
CA LEU A 677 14.82 -18.49 15.49
C LEU A 677 15.41 -17.21 16.10
N VAL A 678 14.61 -16.51 16.90
CA VAL A 678 15.02 -15.36 17.70
C VAL A 678 14.34 -15.45 19.05
N ASN A 679 15.11 -15.69 20.11
CA ASN A 679 14.58 -15.87 21.47
C ASN A 679 15.08 -14.80 22.48
N ASP A 680 15.82 -13.82 21.98
CA ASP A 680 16.23 -12.62 22.71
C ASP A 680 16.23 -11.43 21.74
N PHE A 681 15.30 -10.48 21.91
CA PHE A 681 15.12 -9.39 20.95
C PHE A 681 15.11 -8.03 21.62
N THR A 682 15.86 -7.08 21.03
CA THR A 682 15.85 -5.67 21.43
C THR A 682 15.27 -4.80 20.31
N ALA A 683 14.12 -4.17 20.57
CA ALA A 683 13.56 -3.15 19.69
C ALA A 683 14.04 -1.77 20.12
N THR A 684 14.58 -0.99 19.19
CA THR A 684 15.06 0.39 19.44
C THR A 684 14.23 1.36 18.62
N ARG A 685 13.70 2.41 19.25
CA ARG A 685 13.11 3.52 18.50
C ARG A 685 14.22 4.40 17.94
N THR A 686 14.12 4.83 16.68
CA THR A 686 15.04 5.82 16.10
C THR A 686 15.13 7.07 16.97
N ASN A 687 16.35 7.41 17.42
CA ASN A 687 16.65 8.50 18.37
C ASN A 687 15.86 8.45 19.70
N GLY A 688 15.40 7.29 20.15
CA GLY A 688 14.70 7.15 21.42
C GLY A 688 15.19 5.97 22.26
N SER A 689 14.32 5.43 23.11
CA SER A 689 14.68 4.33 24.00
C SER A 689 14.54 2.94 23.34
N SER A 690 15.10 1.93 23.99
CA SER A 690 15.07 0.53 23.56
C SER A 690 14.34 -0.34 24.58
N TYR A 691 13.69 -1.42 24.12
CA TYR A 691 13.06 -2.43 24.96
C TYR A 691 13.53 -3.83 24.57
N ARG A 692 14.02 -4.61 25.54
CA ARG A 692 14.53 -5.97 25.35
C ARG A 692 13.61 -7.00 25.99
N LEU A 693 13.32 -8.09 25.28
CA LEU A 693 12.58 -9.25 25.78
C LEU A 693 13.31 -10.55 25.45
N THR A 694 13.28 -11.49 26.40
CA THR A 694 13.97 -12.78 26.30
C THR A 694 13.03 -13.92 26.71
N LYS A 695 13.03 -15.02 25.94
CA LYS A 695 12.27 -16.24 26.27
C LYS A 695 13.11 -17.14 27.17
N THR A 696 12.71 -17.26 28.45
CA THR A 696 13.48 -17.99 29.48
C THR A 696 12.94 -19.41 29.77
N THR A 697 11.82 -19.79 29.16
CA THR A 697 11.16 -21.09 29.37
C THR A 697 10.64 -21.69 28.06
N GLY A 698 10.47 -23.02 28.05
CA GLY A 698 10.05 -23.77 26.86
C GLY A 698 11.21 -24.20 25.96
N ARG A 699 10.88 -24.97 24.92
CA ARG A 699 11.86 -25.63 24.05
C ARG A 699 12.75 -24.63 23.32
N LEU A 700 12.18 -23.51 22.88
CA LEU A 700 12.90 -22.44 22.16
C LEU A 700 13.46 -21.34 23.08
N SER A 701 13.66 -21.63 24.37
CA SER A 701 14.22 -20.65 25.32
C SER A 701 15.74 -20.49 25.22
N THR A 702 16.25 -19.43 25.85
CA THR A 702 17.69 -19.14 26.00
C THR A 702 18.45 -20.13 26.89
N LYS A 703 17.75 -21.06 27.55
CA LYS A 703 18.40 -22.12 28.31
C LYS A 703 19.24 -23.00 27.40
N PRO A 704 20.38 -23.53 27.88
CA PRO A 704 21.18 -24.44 27.08
C PRO A 704 20.40 -25.74 26.78
N PRO A 705 20.74 -26.47 25.69
CA PRO A 705 20.03 -27.70 25.31
C PRO A 705 19.93 -28.76 26.40
N GLN A 706 20.94 -28.85 27.28
CA GLN A 706 20.97 -29.78 28.40
C GLN A 706 19.88 -29.48 29.45
N GLU A 707 19.33 -28.26 29.46
CA GLU A 707 18.23 -27.81 30.33
C GLU A 707 16.88 -27.70 29.59
N GLY A 708 16.82 -28.19 28.33
CA GLY A 708 15.59 -28.21 27.53
C GLY A 708 15.29 -26.93 26.75
N GLY A 709 16.26 -26.02 26.59
CA GLY A 709 16.18 -24.87 25.67
C GLY A 709 16.99 -25.09 24.38
N VAL A 710 17.28 -24.00 23.65
CA VAL A 710 18.11 -24.02 22.42
C VAL A 710 19.37 -23.15 22.51
N GLY A 711 19.59 -22.48 23.64
CA GLY A 711 20.61 -21.44 23.78
C GLY A 711 20.14 -20.08 23.27
N THR A 712 20.99 -19.06 23.38
CA THR A 712 20.65 -17.68 23.00
C THR A 712 20.78 -17.45 21.50
N TYR A 713 19.72 -16.91 20.90
CA TYR A 713 19.69 -16.36 19.55
C TYR A 713 19.21 -14.92 19.66
N ASP A 714 20.15 -13.99 19.75
CA ASP A 714 19.89 -12.57 19.94
C ASP A 714 19.78 -11.80 18.63
N ALA A 715 18.88 -10.82 18.60
CA ALA A 715 18.76 -9.87 17.52
C ALA A 715 18.31 -8.49 18.03
N SER A 716 18.64 -7.45 17.27
CA SER A 716 18.18 -6.10 17.53
C SER A 716 17.88 -5.36 16.24
N GLU A 717 16.88 -4.48 16.26
CA GLU A 717 16.48 -3.69 15.09
C GLU A 717 15.97 -2.32 15.52
N GLU A 718 16.18 -1.32 14.67
CA GLU A 718 15.68 0.04 14.85
C GLU A 718 14.36 0.26 14.09
N PHE A 719 13.41 0.95 14.73
CA PHE A 719 12.08 1.22 14.20
C PHE A 719 11.73 2.72 14.27
N ASN A 720 11.25 3.28 13.16
CA ASN A 720 10.75 4.65 13.10
C ASN A 720 9.27 4.74 13.55
N VAL A 721 9.01 4.44 14.83
CA VAL A 721 7.67 4.52 15.45
C VAL A 721 7.41 5.91 16.07
N TRP A 722 6.19 6.22 16.52
CA TRP A 722 5.82 7.55 17.04
C TRP A 722 6.11 7.81 18.53
N VAL A 723 6.03 6.79 19.40
CA VAL A 723 6.43 6.87 20.81
C VAL A 723 7.23 5.66 21.28
N ASP A 724 8.02 5.81 22.35
CA ASP A 724 8.86 4.75 22.95
C ASP A 724 8.06 3.53 23.42
N SER A 725 6.82 3.74 23.90
CA SER A 725 5.98 2.66 24.41
C SER A 725 5.69 1.57 23.37
N ILE A 726 5.77 1.88 22.08
CA ILE A 726 5.56 0.93 20.98
C ILE A 726 6.71 -0.08 20.89
N ALA A 727 7.93 0.26 21.33
CA ALA A 727 9.09 -0.65 21.26
C ALA A 727 8.84 -1.95 22.05
N LYS A 728 8.09 -1.88 23.16
CA LYS A 728 7.69 -3.05 23.94
C LYS A 728 6.84 -4.02 23.12
N ASP A 729 5.83 -3.50 22.42
CA ASP A 729 4.91 -4.31 21.63
C ASP A 729 5.63 -4.94 20.43
N ILE A 730 6.54 -4.20 19.80
CA ILE A 730 7.41 -4.72 18.73
C ILE A 730 8.30 -5.84 19.24
N ALA A 731 9.00 -5.63 20.36
CA ALA A 731 9.87 -6.66 20.92
C ALA A 731 9.09 -7.93 21.28
N ALA A 732 7.88 -7.78 21.82
CA ALA A 732 7.01 -8.91 22.16
C ALA A 732 6.56 -9.66 20.90
N TRP A 733 6.18 -8.93 19.85
CA TRP A 733 5.76 -9.52 18.57
C TRP A 733 6.91 -10.24 17.86
N ARG A 734 8.11 -9.65 17.82
CA ARG A 734 9.29 -10.26 17.21
C ARG A 734 9.71 -11.53 17.94
N LEU A 735 9.67 -11.51 19.28
CA LEU A 735 9.93 -12.71 20.09
C LEU A 735 8.87 -13.80 19.90
N HIS A 736 7.59 -13.41 19.73
CA HIS A 736 6.51 -14.35 19.41
C HIS A 736 6.75 -15.05 18.07
N LEU A 737 7.02 -14.27 17.01
CA LEU A 737 7.32 -14.82 15.68
C LEU A 737 8.59 -15.68 15.68
N GLY A 738 9.65 -15.21 16.35
CA GLY A 738 10.95 -15.90 16.41
C GLY A 738 10.97 -17.15 17.28
N THR A 739 9.90 -17.42 18.04
CA THR A 739 9.80 -18.59 18.91
C THR A 739 8.52 -19.40 18.70
N ASP A 740 7.94 -19.30 17.49
CA ASP A 740 6.91 -20.21 17.00
C ASP A 740 7.51 -21.61 16.82
N GLU A 741 6.81 -22.61 17.36
CA GLU A 741 7.23 -24.01 17.33
C GLU A 741 6.65 -24.78 16.13
N SER A 742 5.88 -24.09 15.29
CA SER A 742 5.27 -24.66 14.09
C SER A 742 6.34 -25.08 13.08
N PRO A 743 6.23 -26.28 12.48
CA PRO A 743 7.20 -26.76 11.50
C PRO A 743 7.23 -25.85 10.26
N ARG A 744 8.44 -25.56 9.78
CA ARG A 744 8.64 -24.74 8.58
C ARG A 744 8.51 -25.60 7.33
N TYR A 745 7.57 -25.23 6.45
CA TYR A 745 7.45 -25.80 5.11
C TYR A 745 7.83 -24.71 4.10
N PRO A 746 9.07 -24.68 3.59
CA PRO A 746 9.57 -23.56 2.82
C PRO A 746 8.84 -23.39 1.49
N THR A 747 8.41 -24.49 0.88
CA THR A 747 7.78 -24.49 -0.44
C THR A 747 6.56 -25.40 -0.51
N VAL A 748 5.53 -24.95 -1.23
CA VAL A 748 4.35 -25.76 -1.60
C VAL A 748 4.10 -25.61 -3.09
N SER A 749 4.06 -26.73 -3.82
CA SER A 749 3.92 -26.75 -5.28
C SER A 749 2.59 -27.35 -5.73
N ILE A 750 1.98 -26.78 -6.77
CA ILE A 750 0.76 -27.27 -7.42
C ILE A 750 0.83 -27.05 -8.93
N ASN A 751 0.26 -27.97 -9.71
CA ASN A 751 0.04 -27.80 -11.14
C ASN A 751 -1.46 -27.87 -11.46
N LEU A 752 -2.01 -26.79 -12.00
CA LEU A 752 -3.41 -26.73 -12.39
C LEU A 752 -3.74 -27.65 -13.57
N ALA A 753 -2.73 -28.15 -14.30
CA ALA A 753 -2.90 -29.17 -15.33
C ALA A 753 -3.12 -30.58 -14.78
N ASN A 754 -2.93 -30.81 -13.48
CA ASN A 754 -3.25 -32.10 -12.86
C ASN A 754 -4.77 -32.33 -13.00
N PRO A 755 -5.25 -33.44 -13.62
CA PRO A 755 -6.67 -33.67 -13.81
C PRO A 755 -7.51 -33.61 -12.54
N ARG A 756 -6.94 -33.99 -11.38
CA ARG A 756 -7.59 -33.91 -10.07
C ARG A 756 -7.79 -32.47 -9.58
N VAL A 757 -6.89 -31.57 -9.98
CA VAL A 757 -6.95 -30.14 -9.68
C VAL A 757 -7.84 -29.43 -10.69
N ALA A 758 -7.66 -29.70 -11.99
CA ALA A 758 -8.41 -29.09 -13.08
C ALA A 758 -9.92 -29.30 -12.97
N ALA A 759 -10.35 -30.46 -12.45
CA ALA A 759 -11.76 -30.74 -12.17
C ALA A 759 -12.37 -29.85 -11.07
N ASN A 760 -11.54 -29.22 -10.23
CA ASN A 760 -11.95 -28.30 -9.18
C ASN A 760 -11.70 -26.84 -9.61
N THR A 761 -12.65 -26.29 -10.37
CA THR A 761 -12.56 -24.92 -10.92
C THR A 761 -12.40 -23.85 -9.85
N THR A 762 -13.00 -24.05 -8.67
CA THR A 762 -12.84 -23.17 -7.51
C THR A 762 -11.40 -23.16 -7.01
N LEU A 763 -10.77 -24.33 -6.84
CA LEU A 763 -9.36 -24.42 -6.45
C LEU A 763 -8.44 -23.76 -7.49
N CYS A 764 -8.68 -24.02 -8.79
CA CYS A 764 -7.92 -23.37 -9.86
C CYS A 764 -8.02 -21.84 -9.79
N ALA A 765 -9.21 -21.30 -9.50
CA ALA A 765 -9.39 -19.86 -9.34
C ALA A 765 -8.71 -19.33 -8.07
N GLN A 766 -8.85 -20.02 -6.93
CA GLN A 766 -8.17 -19.65 -5.68
C GLN A 766 -6.65 -19.61 -5.82
N VAL A 767 -6.06 -20.59 -6.52
CA VAL A 767 -4.61 -20.62 -6.79
C VAL A 767 -4.20 -19.45 -7.69
N ARG A 768 -4.98 -19.16 -8.74
CA ARG A 768 -4.73 -17.98 -9.57
C ARG A 768 -4.90 -16.69 -8.78
N ASP A 769 -5.88 -16.58 -7.88
CA ASP A 769 -6.12 -15.36 -7.11
C ASP A 769 -5.10 -15.15 -5.99
N ALA A 770 -4.49 -16.22 -5.45
CA ALA A 770 -3.56 -16.15 -4.34
C ALA A 770 -2.36 -15.22 -4.62
N ASN A 771 -2.00 -14.44 -3.60
CA ASN A 771 -0.94 -13.43 -3.67
C ASN A 771 -0.14 -13.39 -2.37
N ILE A 772 0.84 -12.49 -2.30
CA ILE A 772 1.72 -12.35 -1.13
C ILE A 772 0.91 -12.10 0.14
N ALA A 773 1.33 -12.80 1.19
CA ALA A 773 0.77 -12.83 2.54
C ALA A 773 -0.61 -13.49 2.68
N ASP A 774 -1.14 -14.14 1.65
CA ASP A 774 -2.36 -14.95 1.77
C ASP A 774 -2.10 -16.23 2.59
N ARG A 775 -3.08 -16.62 3.41
CA ARG A 775 -3.07 -17.86 4.20
C ARG A 775 -3.45 -19.06 3.36
N ILE A 776 -2.67 -20.14 3.48
CA ILE A 776 -2.94 -21.44 2.85
C ILE A 776 -2.88 -22.55 3.89
N THR A 777 -3.69 -23.58 3.73
CA THR A 777 -3.68 -24.75 4.62
C THR A 777 -3.59 -26.05 3.83
N ILE A 778 -3.06 -27.11 4.46
CA ILE A 778 -3.02 -28.46 3.89
C ILE A 778 -3.63 -29.42 4.90
N ALA A 779 -4.87 -29.83 4.63
CA ALA A 779 -5.62 -30.81 5.41
C ALA A 779 -5.14 -32.24 5.13
N ASN A 780 -5.51 -33.14 6.04
CA ASN A 780 -5.22 -34.58 5.97
C ASN A 780 -3.72 -34.94 5.86
N PHE A 781 -2.84 -33.99 6.15
CA PHE A 781 -1.42 -34.23 6.40
C PHE A 781 -1.25 -34.77 7.83
N LYS A 782 -0.28 -35.66 8.05
CA LYS A 782 -0.03 -36.26 9.37
C LYS A 782 1.24 -35.66 9.99
N PRO A 783 1.28 -35.39 11.31
CA PRO A 783 0.24 -35.68 12.31
C PRO A 783 -0.94 -34.69 12.29
N ASP A 784 -0.73 -33.44 11.87
CA ASP A 784 -1.69 -32.33 11.99
C ASP A 784 -1.84 -31.53 10.67
N LEU A 785 -2.85 -30.64 10.64
CA LEU A 785 -3.05 -29.62 9.62
C LEU A 785 -1.79 -28.73 9.48
N ILE A 786 -1.34 -28.50 8.25
CA ILE A 786 -0.30 -27.49 7.96
C ILE A 786 -1.00 -26.15 7.69
N ASP A 787 -0.51 -25.07 8.32
CA ASP A 787 -1.00 -23.70 8.16
C ASP A 787 0.15 -22.76 7.84
N LEU A 788 0.06 -22.04 6.70
CA LEU A 788 1.16 -21.26 6.13
C LEU A 788 0.69 -19.91 5.61
N LEU A 789 1.63 -18.98 5.51
CA LEU A 789 1.48 -17.72 4.77
C LEU A 789 2.41 -17.70 3.56
N ILE A 790 1.90 -17.25 2.42
CA ILE A 790 2.69 -17.06 1.19
C ILE A 790 3.63 -15.86 1.37
N LEU A 791 4.93 -16.04 1.14
CA LEU A 791 5.91 -14.97 1.09
C LEU A 791 6.15 -14.48 -0.33
N GLY A 792 6.18 -15.41 -1.29
CA GLY A 792 6.42 -15.17 -2.71
C GLY A 792 6.07 -16.42 -3.50
N TYR A 793 6.23 -16.37 -4.82
CA TYR A 793 6.01 -17.56 -5.65
C TYR A 793 6.74 -17.48 -6.98
N THR A 794 6.93 -18.65 -7.60
CA THR A 794 7.19 -18.79 -9.02
C THR A 794 5.97 -19.39 -9.71
N GLU A 795 5.75 -19.00 -10.97
CA GLU A 795 4.67 -19.47 -11.82
C GLU A 795 5.21 -19.80 -13.22
N THR A 796 4.84 -20.96 -13.75
CA THR A 796 5.13 -21.37 -15.13
C THR A 796 3.84 -21.50 -15.92
N LEU A 797 3.81 -20.87 -17.09
CA LEU A 797 2.73 -20.92 -18.06
C LEU A 797 3.24 -21.51 -19.38
N LYS A 798 2.83 -22.75 -19.68
CA LYS A 798 3.03 -23.41 -20.98
C LYS A 798 1.69 -23.93 -21.50
N PRO A 799 1.58 -24.34 -22.77
CA PRO A 799 0.32 -24.86 -23.32
C PRO A 799 -0.36 -25.93 -22.47
N PHE A 800 0.40 -26.85 -21.86
CA PHE A 800 -0.15 -27.93 -21.04
C PHE A 800 0.41 -27.95 -19.61
N GLU A 801 0.91 -26.81 -19.13
CA GLU A 801 1.44 -26.65 -17.77
C GLU A 801 1.03 -25.29 -17.22
N HIS A 802 0.42 -25.30 -16.03
CA HIS A 802 0.20 -24.09 -15.25
C HIS A 802 0.56 -24.40 -13.80
N SER A 803 1.84 -24.21 -13.47
CA SER A 803 2.38 -24.61 -12.17
C SER A 803 2.76 -23.41 -11.32
N PHE A 804 2.58 -23.56 -10.01
CA PHE A 804 2.98 -22.61 -8.97
C PHE A 804 3.86 -23.31 -7.96
N THR A 805 4.89 -22.62 -7.50
CA THR A 805 5.62 -22.97 -6.28
C THR A 805 5.59 -21.77 -5.36
N PHE A 806 4.84 -21.88 -4.26
CA PHE A 806 4.74 -20.86 -3.23
C PHE A 806 5.92 -20.99 -2.27
N ASN A 807 6.58 -19.89 -1.96
CA ASN A 807 7.48 -19.78 -0.81
C ASN A 807 6.64 -19.45 0.41
N CYS A 808 6.86 -20.15 1.52
CA CYS A 808 5.95 -20.13 2.65
C CYS A 808 6.68 -19.97 3.99
N ARG A 809 5.94 -19.46 4.97
CA ARG A 809 6.29 -19.48 6.39
C ARG A 809 5.14 -20.02 7.24
N PRO A 810 5.40 -20.44 8.50
CA PRO A 810 4.33 -20.80 9.42
C PRO A 810 3.26 -19.70 9.55
N GLY A 811 1.99 -20.09 9.46
CA GLY A 811 0.84 -19.20 9.54
C GLY A 811 0.23 -19.09 10.94
N ALA A 812 0.43 -20.09 11.80
CA ALA A 812 -0.22 -20.18 13.10
C ALA A 812 0.07 -18.97 14.02
N ALA A 813 1.28 -18.42 13.98
CA ALA A 813 1.65 -17.23 14.76
C ALA A 813 0.85 -15.96 14.40
N TRP A 814 0.23 -15.93 13.21
CA TRP A 814 -0.55 -14.81 12.69
C TRP A 814 -2.06 -14.98 12.93
N ASP A 815 -2.49 -16.12 13.47
CA ASP A 815 -3.87 -16.39 13.85
C ASP A 815 -4.15 -15.80 15.24
N THR A 816 -4.37 -14.48 15.28
CA THR A 816 -4.57 -13.75 16.53
C THR A 816 -6.03 -13.73 16.96
N ALA A 817 -6.27 -13.71 18.27
CA ALA A 817 -7.57 -13.62 18.88
C ALA A 817 -8.23 -12.26 18.65
N THR A 818 -9.53 -12.27 18.34
CA THR A 818 -10.39 -11.08 18.40
C THR A 818 -11.15 -11.04 19.71
N VAL A 819 -11.30 -9.85 20.31
CA VAL A 819 -12.10 -9.68 21.54
C VAL A 819 -13.54 -10.12 21.28
N GLY A 820 -14.09 -11.00 22.12
CA GLY A 820 -15.43 -11.59 21.93
C GLY A 820 -15.48 -12.66 20.83
N GLY A 821 -14.34 -13.08 20.27
CA GLY A 821 -14.26 -14.14 19.26
C GLY A 821 -14.73 -15.49 19.79
N VAL A 822 -15.49 -16.22 18.96
CA VAL A 822 -16.00 -17.55 19.30
C VAL A 822 -14.85 -18.56 19.30
N GLY A 823 -14.74 -19.38 20.35
CA GLY A 823 -13.81 -20.51 20.39
C GLY A 823 -12.34 -20.15 20.71
N VAL A 824 -12.05 -18.90 21.06
CA VAL A 824 -10.70 -18.44 21.44
C VAL A 824 -10.68 -18.09 22.94
N LYS A 825 -9.67 -18.58 23.66
CA LYS A 825 -9.61 -18.47 25.13
C LYS A 825 -8.24 -18.00 25.59
N ALA A 826 -8.21 -17.02 26.50
CA ALA A 826 -6.98 -16.67 27.20
C ALA A 826 -6.56 -17.84 28.11
N ASP A 827 -5.27 -18.15 28.11
CA ASP A 827 -4.74 -19.22 28.96
C ASP A 827 -4.76 -18.82 30.43
N ALA A 828 -4.81 -19.82 31.32
CA ALA A 828 -4.55 -19.60 32.73
C ALA A 828 -3.05 -19.76 32.98
N THR A 829 -2.40 -18.67 33.36
CA THR A 829 -0.96 -18.68 33.63
C THR A 829 -0.64 -19.55 34.85
N ASN A 830 0.42 -20.35 34.77
CA ASN A 830 0.97 -21.16 35.88
C ASN A 830 0.00 -22.21 36.46
N SER A 831 -0.71 -22.96 35.61
CA SER A 831 -1.47 -24.14 36.01
C SER A 831 -0.66 -25.43 35.86
N THR A 832 -0.73 -26.33 36.84
CA THR A 832 -0.01 -27.61 36.87
C THR A 832 -0.88 -28.75 37.41
N LEU A 833 -0.57 -29.99 37.06
CA LEU A 833 -1.17 -31.16 37.68
C LEU A 833 -0.81 -31.25 39.17
N ALA A 834 -1.82 -31.39 40.04
CA ALA A 834 -1.61 -31.55 41.48
C ALA A 834 -0.89 -32.87 41.83
N THR A 835 -1.19 -33.93 41.08
CA THR A 835 -0.68 -35.28 41.27
C THR A 835 -0.39 -35.93 39.92
N ALA A 836 0.40 -37.01 39.92
CA ALA A 836 0.66 -37.77 38.70
C ALA A 836 -0.63 -38.46 38.20
N ILE A 837 -0.79 -38.55 36.88
CA ILE A 837 -1.94 -39.18 36.23
C ILE A 837 -1.50 -40.32 35.32
N THR A 838 -2.29 -41.40 35.29
CA THR A 838 -2.05 -42.54 34.40
C THR A 838 -2.39 -42.18 32.95
N ALA A 839 -2.05 -43.06 32.00
CA ALA A 839 -2.40 -42.89 30.58
C ALA A 839 -3.91 -42.91 30.28
N THR A 840 -4.73 -43.37 31.23
CA THR A 840 -6.18 -43.57 31.08
C THR A 840 -7.02 -42.73 32.05
N ALA A 841 -6.41 -41.97 32.96
CA ALA A 841 -7.13 -41.12 33.90
C ALA A 841 -7.96 -40.06 33.18
N THR A 842 -9.28 -40.05 33.41
CA THR A 842 -10.24 -39.11 32.81
C THR A 842 -10.65 -37.98 33.76
N THR A 843 -10.20 -38.02 35.01
CA THR A 843 -10.42 -36.97 36.01
C THR A 843 -9.15 -36.71 36.79
N PHE A 844 -8.78 -35.44 36.97
CA PHE A 844 -7.60 -35.05 37.75
C PHE A 844 -7.68 -33.62 38.28
N THR A 845 -6.82 -33.32 39.25
CA THR A 845 -6.80 -32.01 39.90
C THR A 845 -5.70 -31.13 39.28
N VAL A 846 -6.07 -29.91 38.92
CA VAL A 846 -5.19 -28.87 38.40
C VAL A 846 -5.10 -27.75 39.43
N VAL A 847 -3.88 -27.34 39.76
CA VAL A 847 -3.60 -26.21 40.65
C VAL A 847 -3.10 -25.06 39.82
N THR A 848 -3.71 -23.90 39.97
CA THR A 848 -3.29 -22.62 39.38
C THR A 848 -2.59 -21.79 40.45
N ALA A 849 -1.44 -21.18 40.14
CA ALA A 849 -0.67 -20.42 41.12
C ALA A 849 -1.49 -19.30 41.79
N ALA A 850 -1.17 -19.00 43.05
CA ALA A 850 -1.79 -17.88 43.77
C ALA A 850 -1.56 -16.55 43.01
N GLY A 851 -2.59 -15.70 42.94
CA GLY A 851 -2.55 -14.43 42.19
C GLY A 851 -2.85 -14.56 40.69
N SER A 852 -2.95 -15.78 40.14
CA SER A 852 -3.44 -16.01 38.78
C SER A 852 -4.95 -16.29 38.78
N ALA A 853 -5.63 -15.91 37.70
CA ALA A 853 -7.05 -16.21 37.53
C ALA A 853 -7.25 -17.73 37.38
N ARG A 854 -8.24 -18.29 38.09
CA ARG A 854 -8.65 -19.68 37.95
C ARG A 854 -9.22 -19.96 36.56
N TRP A 855 -9.28 -21.22 36.17
CA TRP A 855 -10.03 -21.64 34.99
C TRP A 855 -11.52 -21.43 35.21
N ILE A 856 -12.24 -21.11 34.13
CA ILE A 856 -13.72 -21.04 34.17
C ILE A 856 -14.31 -22.40 34.57
N ASP A 857 -15.38 -22.40 35.37
CA ASP A 857 -16.11 -23.62 35.73
C ASP A 857 -17.26 -23.89 34.77
N SER A 858 -17.56 -25.17 34.55
CA SER A 858 -18.63 -25.59 33.63
C SER A 858 -20.03 -25.37 34.18
N ALA A 859 -20.19 -25.07 35.48
CA ALA A 859 -21.49 -24.75 36.07
C ALA A 859 -21.94 -23.34 35.69
N THR A 860 -21.03 -22.37 35.70
CA THR A 860 -21.29 -20.98 35.33
C THR A 860 -21.15 -20.75 33.83
N TYR A 861 -20.18 -21.40 33.19
CA TYR A 861 -19.81 -21.16 31.79
C TYR A 861 -19.99 -22.41 30.91
N GLY A 862 -21.10 -23.13 31.08
CA GLY A 862 -21.34 -24.40 30.38
C GLY A 862 -21.21 -24.32 28.85
N ALA A 863 -21.60 -23.19 28.25
CA ALA A 863 -21.50 -22.95 26.80
C ALA A 863 -20.04 -22.86 26.29
N GLU A 864 -19.08 -22.62 27.19
CA GLU A 864 -17.66 -22.49 26.85
C GLU A 864 -16.92 -23.84 26.80
N PHE A 865 -17.60 -24.92 27.14
CA PHE A 865 -17.09 -26.28 27.10
C PHE A 865 -17.57 -27.00 25.84
N PRO A 866 -16.75 -27.89 25.27
CA PRO A 866 -15.49 -28.39 25.83
C PRO A 866 -14.25 -27.55 25.46
N ILE A 867 -13.25 -27.56 26.34
CA ILE A 867 -11.98 -26.83 26.19
C ILE A 867 -10.87 -27.83 25.81
N ARG A 868 -9.93 -27.45 24.94
CA ARG A 868 -8.75 -28.27 24.63
C ARG A 868 -7.55 -27.81 25.45
N ILE A 869 -6.93 -28.74 26.17
CA ILE A 869 -5.70 -28.50 26.94
C ILE A 869 -4.56 -29.36 26.42
N LYS A 870 -3.33 -28.94 26.67
CA LYS A 870 -2.12 -29.69 26.39
C LYS A 870 -1.37 -29.95 27.69
N VAL A 871 -1.00 -31.20 27.93
CA VAL A 871 -0.15 -31.61 29.05
C VAL A 871 0.99 -32.44 28.50
N GLY A 872 2.22 -31.94 28.61
CA GLY A 872 3.42 -32.63 28.13
C GLY A 872 3.37 -33.06 26.65
N GLY A 873 2.58 -32.40 25.79
CA GLY A 873 2.43 -32.81 24.38
C GLY A 873 1.16 -33.61 24.05
N GLU A 874 0.49 -34.22 25.04
CA GLU A 874 -0.82 -34.84 24.84
C GLU A 874 -1.91 -33.76 24.83
N GLU A 875 -2.77 -33.78 23.81
CA GLU A 875 -3.97 -32.93 23.77
C GLU A 875 -5.16 -33.68 24.36
N MET A 876 -5.87 -33.04 25.29
CA MET A 876 -7.06 -33.58 25.98
C MET A 876 -8.24 -32.63 25.81
N ARG A 877 -9.45 -33.17 25.67
CA ARG A 877 -10.70 -32.41 25.58
C ARG A 877 -11.39 -32.38 26.94
N VAL A 878 -11.30 -31.27 27.65
CA VAL A 878 -11.95 -31.02 28.94
C VAL A 878 -13.44 -30.82 28.72
N THR A 879 -14.26 -31.70 29.28
CA THR A 879 -15.72 -31.65 29.16
C THR A 879 -16.37 -30.95 30.34
N ALA A 880 -15.70 -30.89 31.50
CA ALA A 880 -16.18 -30.17 32.68
C ALA A 880 -15.01 -29.74 33.57
N ILE A 881 -15.16 -28.61 34.25
CA ILE A 881 -14.28 -28.15 35.33
C ILE A 881 -15.16 -27.80 36.53
N SER A 882 -14.83 -28.38 37.68
CA SER A 882 -15.49 -28.11 38.96
C SER A 882 -14.52 -27.56 40.00
N GLY A 883 -15.06 -26.84 40.99
CA GLY A 883 -14.28 -26.12 42.00
C GLY A 883 -14.22 -24.62 41.74
N THR A 884 -14.35 -23.84 42.81
CA THR A 884 -14.43 -22.37 42.78
C THR A 884 -13.15 -21.69 43.30
N THR A 885 -12.13 -22.47 43.68
CA THR A 885 -10.82 -21.99 44.11
C THR A 885 -9.77 -22.20 43.00
N ASN A 886 -8.51 -21.84 43.25
CA ASN A 886 -7.41 -22.08 42.31
C ASN A 886 -7.02 -23.56 42.15
N THR A 887 -7.61 -24.45 42.95
CA THR A 887 -7.50 -25.90 42.80
C THR A 887 -8.81 -26.43 42.24
N GLN A 888 -8.78 -26.92 41.01
CA GLN A 888 -9.99 -27.33 40.28
C GLN A 888 -9.87 -28.75 39.75
N THR A 889 -10.98 -29.46 39.66
CA THR A 889 -11.04 -30.82 39.12
C THR A 889 -11.48 -30.76 37.67
N PHE A 890 -10.67 -31.34 36.79
CA PHE A 890 -10.90 -31.41 35.35
C PHE A 890 -11.41 -32.80 34.99
N THR A 891 -12.47 -32.85 34.20
CA THR A 891 -12.96 -34.08 33.55
C THR A 891 -12.63 -33.99 32.07
N VAL A 892 -11.96 -35.01 31.52
CA VAL A 892 -11.40 -34.98 30.16
C VAL A 892 -11.67 -36.25 29.35
N ILE A 893 -11.71 -36.07 28.03
CA ILE A 893 -11.46 -37.12 27.05
C ILE A 893 -9.98 -37.05 26.66
N ARG A 894 -9.27 -38.16 26.81
CA ARG A 894 -7.82 -38.29 26.59
C ARG A 894 -7.47 -38.44 25.10
N SER A 895 -6.20 -38.22 24.77
CA SER A 895 -5.60 -38.61 23.49
C SER A 895 -6.27 -38.06 22.23
N VAL A 896 -6.68 -36.79 22.23
CA VAL A 896 -7.33 -36.13 21.08
C VAL A 896 -6.41 -36.09 19.86
N ASN A 897 -5.11 -35.93 20.07
CA ASN A 897 -4.07 -35.96 19.03
C ASN A 897 -3.43 -37.34 18.84
N GLY A 898 -4.04 -38.42 19.35
CA GLY A 898 -3.55 -39.79 19.22
C GLY A 898 -2.37 -40.15 20.14
N ILE A 899 -1.93 -39.23 21.01
CA ILE A 899 -0.88 -39.47 22.00
C ILE A 899 -1.48 -40.03 23.29
N THR A 900 -0.94 -41.14 23.78
CA THR A 900 -1.39 -41.80 25.02
C THR A 900 -0.22 -41.99 25.96
N LYS A 901 -0.19 -41.26 27.10
CA LYS A 901 0.90 -41.39 28.08
C LYS A 901 0.52 -40.99 29.51
N SER A 902 1.29 -41.44 30.49
CA SER A 902 1.23 -40.91 31.86
C SER A 902 1.90 -39.54 31.96
N HIS A 903 1.49 -38.74 32.94
CA HIS A 903 2.09 -37.44 33.23
C HIS A 903 2.43 -37.33 34.71
N ALA A 904 3.57 -36.72 35.02
CA ALA A 904 4.03 -36.53 36.40
C ALA A 904 3.25 -35.39 37.10
N ALA A 905 3.27 -35.40 38.44
CA ALA A 905 2.83 -34.25 39.22
C ALA A 905 3.67 -33.02 38.86
N GLY A 906 3.06 -31.83 38.88
CA GLY A 906 3.71 -30.59 38.48
C GLY A 906 3.83 -30.38 36.97
N ALA A 907 3.39 -31.32 36.13
CA ALA A 907 3.35 -31.10 34.68
C ALA A 907 2.45 -29.90 34.35
N ALA A 908 2.94 -29.00 33.49
CA ALA A 908 2.20 -27.82 33.07
C ALA A 908 0.90 -28.20 32.34
N VAL A 909 -0.18 -27.52 32.70
CA VAL A 909 -1.50 -27.63 32.07
C VAL A 909 -1.78 -26.28 31.43
N GLN A 910 -1.89 -26.27 30.11
CA GLN A 910 -2.11 -25.06 29.32
C GLN A 910 -3.22 -25.32 28.32
N LEU A 911 -3.85 -24.26 27.81
CA LEU A 911 -4.70 -24.39 26.64
C LEU A 911 -3.88 -24.98 25.49
N ALA A 912 -4.49 -25.88 24.72
CA ALA A 912 -3.84 -26.42 23.54
C ALA A 912 -3.60 -25.33 22.48
N ARG A 913 -4.46 -24.31 22.46
CA ARG A 913 -4.45 -23.17 21.54
C ARG A 913 -4.87 -21.90 22.30
N PRO A 914 -3.95 -21.29 23.07
CA PRO A 914 -4.26 -20.07 23.80
C PRO A 914 -4.46 -18.88 22.84
N ALA A 915 -5.25 -17.91 23.27
CA ALA A 915 -5.46 -16.65 22.56
C ALA A 915 -4.13 -15.91 22.37
N ILE A 916 -3.78 -15.60 21.13
CA ILE A 916 -2.64 -14.74 20.80
C ILE A 916 -3.17 -13.33 20.61
N VAL A 917 -2.65 -12.36 21.35
CA VAL A 917 -2.96 -10.94 21.10
C VAL A 917 -1.95 -10.39 20.10
N ALA A 918 -2.44 -9.74 19.05
CA ALA A 918 -1.59 -9.06 18.08
C ALA A 918 -0.71 -8.01 18.78
N GLY A 919 0.59 -8.01 18.48
CA GLY A 919 1.51 -6.97 18.94
C GLY A 919 1.49 -5.78 17.98
N GLY A 920 1.39 -4.55 18.49
CA GLY A 920 1.29 -3.35 17.66
C GLY A 920 0.19 -2.41 18.17
N VAL A 921 0.63 -1.24 18.65
CA VAL A 921 -0.13 -0.03 18.96
C VAL A 921 -1.54 -0.27 19.50
N LYS A 922 -1.65 -0.66 20.78
CA LYS A 922 -2.78 -0.21 21.62
C LYS A 922 -2.35 1.08 22.31
N VAL A 923 -2.47 2.20 21.60
CA VAL A 923 -2.45 3.53 22.24
C VAL A 923 -3.84 4.11 22.17
#